data_AF-A0A2U1KS93-F1
#
_entry.id   AF-A0A2U1KS93-F1
#
_cell.length_a   1.000
_cell.length_b   1.000
_cell.length_c   1.000
_cell.angle_alpha   90.00
_cell.angle_beta   90.00
_cell.angle_gamma   90.00
#
_symmetry.space_group_name_H-M   'P 1'
#
loop_
_entity.id
_entity.type
_entity.pdbx_description
1 polymer ?
#
loop_
_entity_poly.entity_id
_entity_poly.type
_entity_poly.pdbx_seq_one_letter_code
_entity_poly.pdbx_strand_id
1 'polypeptide(L)'
;MGFKNRVLVCASIESETTEEMVKSIGKAKEEGADLVELCMDSLAASSLSDVELLLKQRALPTIVSFRLNSNKISHHNKGDSKHKCLQILKLAIQLNVEFVEIDFELAPDVINELMQRRENSKIIVSTYLKSGVHCKEKLGNLLVGLQLTGADVVKVVTDVAYITDVAPVFHVLTHAQVPVIVRAVGDRGLISQLLGPKYGAFMVCGSLGGRSVPGLPPLLSLKNVYELDNVDVDTKVFGVVSNPVGHSKGPLLHNPAFRYCRYNGIYVPLLVDNIKEFLRVYSCADFAGFSIGLPHKEAAVACCDEVDPLAKSIGAVNTIIRRPTDGKLVGYNTDCDACITAIEDALQERQTSNGEVTNVSPIAGRLFVLVGAGGAGRALAFGAKSKGARVVIFNRNFERAQCLARAVSGEALPIEQLETYCPENGMILANCSAIGMEPDVHLTPVSKEHLRSYDLVFDAVYTPRNTRLLQEAAEVGVTIVSGVEMFIRQALGQFKLFTNGLGALALLSICLILMGLVIVIHVVDDFDHVFLMRVCVLFDGTRSIGLPHKEAAVACCDEVDPLAKSIGAVNTIIRRPTDGKLVGYNTDCDACITAIEDALQERQTSNGEVTNVSPIAGRLFVLVGAGGAGRALAFGAKSKGARVVIFNRNFERAQCLARAVSGEALPIEQLETYCPENGMILANCSAIGMEPDVHLTPVSKEHLRSYDLVFDAVYTPRNTRLLQEAAEVGVTIVSGVEMFIRQALGQFKLFTNGLGTHLNLHTF
;
A
#
# COMPACT_ATOMS: atom_id res chain seq x y z
N MET A 1 -7.10 19.32 32.82
CA MET A 1 -7.73 18.08 32.32
C MET A 1 -6.82 17.54 31.22
N GLY A 2 -6.18 16.40 31.46
CA GLY A 2 -5.20 15.82 30.55
C GLY A 2 -5.88 15.15 29.37
N PHE A 3 -5.83 15.79 28.20
CA PHE A 3 -5.85 15.05 26.95
C PHE A 3 -4.48 14.37 26.82
N LYS A 4 -4.41 13.09 27.18
CA LYS A 4 -3.24 12.25 26.87
C LYS A 4 -3.07 12.20 25.36
N ASN A 5 -1.95 12.70 24.84
CA ASN A 5 -1.15 12.32 23.66
C ASN A 5 -1.79 11.78 22.36
N ARG A 6 -3.11 11.81 22.17
CA ARG A 6 -3.75 11.30 20.95
C ARG A 6 -4.27 12.45 20.10
N VAL A 7 -3.87 12.45 18.82
CA VAL A 7 -4.29 13.43 17.81
C VAL A 7 -5.77 13.23 17.51
N LEU A 8 -6.54 14.31 17.43
CA LEU A 8 -7.92 14.24 16.98
C LEU A 8 -8.01 14.21 15.45
N VAL A 9 -8.68 13.22 14.88
CA VAL A 9 -8.94 13.10 13.44
C VAL A 9 -10.36 13.54 13.11
N CYS A 10 -10.50 14.59 12.30
CA CYS A 10 -11.77 15.17 11.90
C CYS A 10 -12.11 14.88 10.44
N ALA A 11 -13.37 14.52 10.17
CA ALA A 11 -13.91 14.46 8.82
C ALA A 11 -14.76 15.70 8.52
N SER A 12 -14.41 16.48 7.49
CA SER A 12 -15.24 17.58 7.02
C SER A 12 -16.38 17.06 6.15
N ILE A 13 -17.62 17.40 6.51
CA ILE A 13 -18.85 16.96 5.87
C ILE A 13 -19.53 18.15 5.20
N GLU A 14 -19.56 18.09 3.86
CA GLU A 14 -20.22 19.07 2.99
C GLU A 14 -21.28 18.34 2.14
N SER A 15 -22.55 18.65 2.38
CA SER A 15 -23.71 18.11 1.67
C SER A 15 -24.86 19.13 1.64
N GLU A 16 -25.76 19.00 0.67
CA GLU A 16 -26.93 19.86 0.48
C GLU A 16 -28.12 19.47 1.36
N THR A 17 -28.14 18.23 1.89
CA THR A 17 -29.26 17.69 2.67
C THR A 17 -28.81 17.12 4.02
N THR A 18 -29.70 17.19 5.02
CA THR A 18 -29.43 16.65 6.35
C THR A 18 -29.32 15.12 6.35
N GLU A 19 -30.08 14.43 5.51
CA GLU A 19 -30.04 12.96 5.37
C GLU A 19 -28.68 12.46 4.88
N GLU A 20 -28.11 13.12 3.87
CA GLU A 20 -26.77 12.81 3.37
C GLU A 20 -25.69 13.17 4.39
N MET A 21 -25.86 14.24 5.18
CA MET A 21 -24.97 14.53 6.30
C MET A 21 -24.98 13.39 7.32
N VAL A 22 -26.16 12.88 7.72
CA VAL A 22 -26.25 11.73 8.65
C VAL A 22 -25.52 10.50 8.10
N LYS A 23 -25.72 10.17 6.82
CA LYS A 23 -24.99 9.06 6.16
C LYS A 23 -23.49 9.29 6.17
N SER A 24 -23.05 10.52 5.91
CA SER A 24 -21.63 10.89 5.91
C SER A 24 -21.01 10.81 7.32
N ILE A 25 -21.76 11.13 8.37
CA ILE A 25 -21.32 10.96 9.76
C ILE A 25 -21.12 9.47 10.07
N GLY A 26 -22.05 8.61 9.65
CA GLY A 26 -21.91 7.15 9.77
C GLY A 26 -20.65 6.64 9.08
N LYS A 27 -20.45 7.04 7.82
CA LYS A 27 -19.24 6.69 7.06
C LYS A 27 -17.96 7.23 7.69
N ALA A 28 -17.97 8.47 8.20
CA ALA A 28 -16.81 9.04 8.90
C ALA A 28 -16.42 8.22 10.12
N LYS A 29 -17.41 7.73 10.88
CA LYS A 29 -17.20 6.86 12.04
C LYS A 29 -16.59 5.52 11.63
N GLU A 30 -17.12 4.90 10.58
CA GLU A 30 -16.62 3.63 10.02
C GLU A 30 -15.17 3.77 9.51
N GLU A 31 -14.84 4.88 8.85
CA GLU A 31 -13.50 5.19 8.38
C GLU A 31 -12.57 5.74 9.48
N GLY A 32 -13.10 5.90 10.69
CA GLY A 32 -12.32 6.13 11.91
C GLY A 32 -12.14 7.59 12.34
N ALA A 33 -12.94 8.54 11.87
CA ALA A 33 -12.92 9.89 12.43
C ALA A 33 -13.25 9.88 13.94
N ASP A 34 -12.53 10.67 14.74
CA ASP A 34 -12.85 10.89 16.15
C ASP A 34 -13.95 11.95 16.31
N LEU A 35 -14.10 12.85 15.33
CA LEU A 35 -15.13 13.88 15.26
C LEU A 35 -15.45 14.28 13.81
N VAL A 36 -16.55 15.01 13.63
CA VAL A 36 -16.98 15.53 12.32
C VAL A 36 -17.11 17.05 12.34
N GLU A 37 -16.75 17.69 11.25
CA GLU A 37 -17.05 19.10 10.99
C GLU A 37 -18.24 19.17 10.03
N LEU A 38 -19.37 19.67 10.51
CA LEU A 38 -20.56 19.88 9.71
C LEU A 38 -20.54 21.30 9.13
N CYS A 39 -20.28 21.40 7.83
CA CYS A 39 -20.27 22.66 7.09
C CYS A 39 -21.71 23.09 6.78
N MET A 40 -22.36 23.79 7.69
CA MET A 40 -23.77 24.18 7.58
C MET A 40 -24.04 25.18 6.45
N ASP A 41 -23.01 25.86 5.94
CA ASP A 41 -23.11 26.72 4.76
C ASP A 41 -23.31 25.95 3.44
N SER A 42 -23.09 24.63 3.42
CA SER A 42 -23.38 23.79 2.25
C SER A 42 -24.83 23.32 2.19
N LEU A 43 -25.58 23.37 3.30
CA LEU A 43 -26.97 22.96 3.34
C LEU A 43 -27.83 23.89 2.48
N ALA A 44 -28.72 23.29 1.69
CA ALA A 44 -29.74 24.03 0.95
C ALA A 44 -30.76 24.66 1.92
N ALA A 45 -31.96 25.01 1.45
CA ALA A 45 -33.01 25.58 2.29
C ALA A 45 -33.56 24.56 3.32
N SER A 46 -32.78 24.23 4.36
CA SER A 46 -33.18 23.39 5.48
C SER A 46 -33.88 24.22 6.56
N SER A 47 -34.91 23.64 7.18
CA SER A 47 -35.54 24.25 8.35
C SER A 47 -34.63 24.13 9.58
N LEU A 48 -34.80 25.01 10.57
CA LEU A 48 -34.08 24.87 11.85
C LEU A 48 -34.42 23.55 12.56
N SER A 49 -35.64 23.03 12.36
CA SER A 49 -36.07 21.75 12.91
C SER A 49 -35.26 20.57 12.35
N ASP A 50 -34.91 20.60 11.05
CA ASP A 50 -34.10 19.56 10.43
C ASP A 50 -32.67 19.57 10.97
N VAL A 51 -32.12 20.78 11.18
CA VAL A 51 -30.80 20.96 11.80
C VAL A 51 -30.81 20.51 13.26
N GLU A 52 -31.88 20.82 14.01
CA GLU A 52 -32.05 20.35 15.39
C GLU A 52 -32.06 18.82 15.45
N LEU A 53 -32.78 18.16 14.54
CA LEU A 53 -32.83 16.70 14.47
C LEU A 53 -31.45 16.11 14.14
N LEU A 54 -30.75 16.67 13.15
CA LEU A 54 -29.38 16.27 12.78
C LEU A 54 -28.43 16.34 13.98
N LEU A 55 -28.47 17.46 14.73
CA LEU A 55 -27.58 17.67 15.88
C LEU A 55 -27.94 16.78 17.08
N LYS A 56 -29.22 16.45 17.27
CA LYS A 56 -29.66 15.50 18.32
C LYS A 56 -29.28 14.05 17.99
N GLN A 57 -29.19 13.69 16.72
CA GLN A 57 -28.89 12.33 16.26
C GLN A 57 -27.41 12.08 15.93
N ARG A 58 -26.52 13.04 16.24
CA ARG A 58 -25.10 12.93 15.93
C ARG A 58 -24.46 11.69 16.57
N ALA A 59 -23.79 10.87 15.76
CA ALA A 59 -23.14 9.63 16.20
C ALA A 59 -21.66 9.79 16.60
N LEU A 60 -21.12 11.00 16.40
CA LEU A 60 -19.76 11.43 16.72
C LEU A 60 -19.79 12.83 17.36
N PRO A 61 -18.76 13.20 18.14
CA PRO A 61 -18.49 14.59 18.49
C PRO A 61 -18.49 15.48 17.24
N THR A 62 -19.04 16.68 17.37
CA THR A 62 -19.32 17.55 16.22
C THR A 62 -18.75 18.95 16.40
N ILE A 63 -18.17 19.47 15.32
CA ILE A 63 -17.97 20.90 15.08
C ILE A 63 -19.12 21.38 14.18
N VAL A 64 -19.91 22.34 14.67
CA VAL A 64 -20.87 23.05 13.82
C VAL A 64 -20.17 24.28 13.24
N SER A 65 -19.95 24.26 11.93
CA SER A 65 -19.29 25.33 11.19
C SER A 65 -20.27 26.01 10.25
N PHE A 66 -20.24 27.35 10.19
CA PHE A 66 -21.03 28.11 9.22
C PHE A 66 -20.18 29.25 8.67
N ARG A 67 -19.64 29.06 7.45
CA ARG A 67 -18.77 30.06 6.81
C ARG A 67 -19.60 31.03 5.97
N LEU A 68 -19.49 32.34 6.21
CA LEU A 68 -20.12 33.36 5.38
C LEU A 68 -19.35 33.50 4.06
N ASN A 69 -19.78 32.76 3.04
CA ASN A 69 -19.08 32.75 1.76
C ASN A 69 -19.35 34.05 0.97
N SER A 70 -18.45 35.02 1.06
CA SER A 70 -18.58 36.36 0.41
C SER A 70 -18.70 36.30 -1.12
N ASN A 71 -18.26 35.21 -1.75
CA ASN A 71 -18.31 35.02 -3.21
C ASN A 71 -19.64 34.42 -3.73
N LYS A 72 -20.49 33.85 -2.86
CA LYS A 72 -21.77 33.20 -3.26
C LYS A 72 -23.02 34.02 -2.90
N ILE A 73 -22.87 35.13 -2.16
CA ILE A 73 -24.01 35.85 -1.57
C ILE A 73 -24.06 37.28 -2.14
N SER A 74 -25.14 37.60 -2.86
CA SER A 74 -25.43 38.98 -3.28
C SER A 74 -25.66 39.89 -2.08
N HIS A 75 -25.37 41.20 -2.20
CA HIS A 75 -25.49 42.16 -1.09
C HIS A 75 -26.88 42.15 -0.39
N HIS A 76 -27.95 41.80 -1.10
CA HIS A 76 -29.31 41.68 -0.55
C HIS A 76 -29.52 40.44 0.34
N ASN A 77 -28.83 39.33 0.08
CA ASN A 77 -29.02 38.06 0.83
C ASN A 77 -28.06 37.91 2.02
N LYS A 78 -27.15 38.88 2.23
CA LYS A 78 -26.13 38.83 3.28
C LYS A 78 -26.71 38.98 4.69
N GLY A 79 -27.80 39.76 4.83
CA GLY A 79 -28.52 39.95 6.10
C GLY A 79 -29.22 38.67 6.57
N ASP A 80 -29.98 38.02 5.69
CA ASP A 80 -30.69 36.77 5.99
C ASP A 80 -29.73 35.61 6.28
N SER A 81 -28.62 35.52 5.54
CA SER A 81 -27.59 34.51 5.79
C SER A 81 -26.92 34.68 7.16
N LYS A 82 -26.63 35.93 7.58
CA LYS A 82 -26.09 36.22 8.92
C LYS A 82 -27.11 35.84 10.01
N HIS A 83 -28.40 36.15 9.82
CA HIS A 83 -29.43 35.77 10.77
C HIS A 83 -29.57 34.24 10.90
N LYS A 84 -29.60 33.52 9.77
CA LYS A 84 -29.64 32.05 9.74
C LYS A 84 -28.42 31.43 10.43
N CYS A 85 -27.22 31.94 10.14
CA CYS A 85 -25.97 31.56 10.79
C CYS A 85 -26.10 31.68 12.32
N LEU A 86 -26.51 32.85 12.82
CA LEU A 86 -26.70 33.09 14.25
C LEU A 86 -27.70 32.12 14.89
N GLN A 87 -28.82 31.83 14.22
CA GLN A 87 -29.81 30.88 14.74
C GLN A 87 -29.23 29.46 14.86
N ILE A 88 -28.47 29.01 13.86
CA ILE A 88 -27.82 27.70 13.87
C ILE A 88 -26.75 27.60 14.97
N LEU A 89 -25.90 28.63 15.11
CA LEU A 89 -24.86 28.63 16.15
C LEU A 89 -25.47 28.66 17.56
N LYS A 90 -26.54 29.44 17.78
CA LYS A 90 -27.28 29.46 19.06
C LYS A 90 -27.93 28.10 19.36
N LEU A 91 -28.55 27.48 18.36
CA LEU A 91 -29.12 26.14 18.48
C LEU A 91 -28.04 25.10 18.85
N ALA A 92 -26.88 25.15 18.20
CA ALA A 92 -25.77 24.24 18.50
C ALA A 92 -25.29 24.36 19.96
N ILE A 93 -25.20 25.59 20.49
CA ILE A 93 -24.88 25.81 21.91
C ILE A 93 -25.98 25.29 22.84
N GLN A 94 -27.25 25.55 22.53
CA GLN A 94 -28.39 25.06 23.31
C GLN A 94 -28.43 23.53 23.38
N LEU A 95 -28.02 22.86 22.30
CA LEU A 95 -27.93 21.40 22.20
C LEU A 95 -26.60 20.84 22.72
N ASN A 96 -25.77 21.66 23.36
CA ASN A 96 -24.47 21.29 23.93
C ASN A 96 -23.59 20.52 22.92
N VAL A 97 -23.51 21.02 21.68
CA VAL A 97 -22.56 20.47 20.70
C VAL A 97 -21.12 20.76 21.14
N GLU A 98 -20.20 19.84 20.86
CA GLU A 98 -18.85 19.85 21.43
C GLU A 98 -18.05 21.08 21.01
N PHE A 99 -18.16 21.47 19.73
CA PHE A 99 -17.51 22.65 19.18
C PHE A 99 -18.45 23.47 18.29
N VAL A 100 -18.34 24.79 18.39
CA VAL A 100 -19.03 25.75 17.52
C VAL A 100 -17.98 26.65 16.87
N GLU A 101 -17.93 26.68 15.54
CA GLU A 101 -16.97 27.48 14.78
C GLU A 101 -17.60 28.81 14.32
N ILE A 102 -16.90 29.91 14.59
CA ILE A 102 -17.28 31.27 14.24
C ILE A 102 -16.19 31.86 13.35
N ASP A 103 -16.60 32.44 12.23
CA ASP A 103 -15.70 33.23 11.38
C ASP A 103 -15.17 34.46 12.15
N PHE A 104 -13.87 34.73 12.04
CA PHE A 104 -13.20 35.84 12.71
C PHE A 104 -13.83 37.20 12.40
N GLU A 105 -14.37 37.39 11.20
CA GLU A 105 -15.08 38.63 10.83
C GLU A 105 -16.39 38.81 11.62
N LEU A 106 -17.01 37.71 12.05
CA LEU A 106 -18.23 37.72 12.85
C LEU A 106 -17.96 37.71 14.36
N ALA A 107 -16.76 37.32 14.79
CA ALA A 107 -16.45 37.14 16.20
C ALA A 107 -16.82 38.36 17.07
N PRO A 108 -16.50 39.63 16.70
CA PRO A 108 -16.82 40.79 17.52
C PRO A 108 -18.31 40.97 17.83
N ASP A 109 -19.19 40.55 16.90
CA ASP A 109 -20.63 40.74 17.02
C ASP A 109 -21.30 39.67 17.88
N VAL A 110 -20.73 38.47 17.93
CA VAL A 110 -21.46 37.26 18.34
C VAL A 110 -20.80 36.53 19.51
N ILE A 111 -19.47 36.62 19.63
CA ILE A 111 -18.71 35.75 20.54
C ILE A 111 -19.13 35.96 22.00
N ASN A 112 -19.31 37.21 22.44
CA ASN A 112 -19.72 37.52 23.82
C ASN A 112 -21.09 36.91 24.16
N GLU A 113 -22.04 36.97 23.23
CA GLU A 113 -23.37 36.39 23.44
C GLU A 113 -23.30 34.86 23.55
N LEU A 114 -22.53 34.22 22.68
CA LEU A 114 -22.36 32.76 22.68
C LEU A 114 -21.57 32.28 23.91
N MET A 115 -20.53 33.02 24.31
CA MET A 115 -19.73 32.77 25.51
C MET A 115 -20.55 32.83 26.80
N GLN A 116 -21.54 33.72 26.88
CA GLN A 116 -22.44 33.81 28.05
C GLN A 116 -23.47 32.69 28.10
N ARG A 117 -23.87 32.14 26.95
CA ARG A 117 -24.90 31.11 26.84
C ARG A 117 -24.36 29.68 26.90
N ARG A 118 -23.06 29.48 26.68
CA ARG A 118 -22.46 28.13 26.65
C ARG A 118 -22.36 27.53 28.04
N GLU A 119 -22.73 26.26 28.16
CA GLU A 119 -22.40 25.44 29.33
C GLU A 119 -21.16 24.60 29.04
N ASN A 120 -21.21 23.74 28.02
CA ASN A 120 -20.14 22.78 27.71
C ASN A 120 -19.47 22.97 26.34
N SER A 121 -20.08 23.72 25.42
CA SER A 121 -19.56 23.93 24.07
C SER A 121 -18.28 24.75 24.06
N LYS A 122 -17.26 24.28 23.32
CA LYS A 122 -16.06 25.06 23.02
C LYS A 122 -16.25 25.90 21.77
N ILE A 123 -15.68 27.09 21.75
CA ILE A 123 -15.76 28.02 20.63
C ILE A 123 -14.44 27.98 19.86
N ILE A 124 -14.55 27.65 18.58
CA ILE A 124 -13.49 27.78 17.59
C ILE A 124 -13.67 29.12 16.90
N VAL A 125 -12.64 29.95 16.85
CA VAL A 125 -12.64 31.13 15.96
C VAL A 125 -11.72 30.86 14.78
N SER A 126 -12.25 31.00 13.57
CA SER A 126 -11.57 30.62 12.35
C SER A 126 -11.41 31.76 11.36
N THR A 127 -10.39 31.68 10.52
CA THR A 127 -10.20 32.63 9.41
C THR A 127 -9.67 31.91 8.18
N TYR A 128 -10.07 32.41 7.01
CA TYR A 128 -9.59 31.94 5.73
C TYR A 128 -8.65 32.98 5.10
N LEU A 129 -7.42 32.56 4.83
CA LEU A 129 -6.42 33.38 4.19
C LEU A 129 -6.32 33.00 2.71
N LYS A 130 -6.84 33.87 1.85
CA LYS A 130 -6.51 33.83 0.42
C LYS A 130 -5.03 34.14 0.26
N SER A 131 -4.35 33.31 -0.55
CA SER A 131 -2.92 33.39 -0.92
C SER A 131 -2.25 34.74 -0.60
N GLY A 132 -1.27 34.77 0.31
CA GLY A 132 -0.57 36.01 0.65
C GLY A 132 0.09 36.13 2.04
N VAL A 133 0.03 35.10 2.89
CA VAL A 133 0.74 35.09 4.17
C VAL A 133 1.85 34.03 4.16
N HIS A 134 3.00 34.41 3.60
CA HIS A 134 4.16 33.51 3.43
C HIS A 134 5.21 33.64 4.53
N CYS A 135 4.97 34.44 5.57
CA CYS A 135 5.95 34.64 6.63
C CYS A 135 5.38 34.42 8.02
N LYS A 136 6.25 33.89 8.89
CA LYS A 136 5.94 33.53 10.27
C LYS A 136 5.39 34.70 11.09
N GLU A 137 5.84 35.93 10.82
CA GLU A 137 5.44 37.12 11.57
C GLU A 137 3.97 37.45 11.34
N LYS A 138 3.51 37.42 10.09
CA LYS A 138 2.12 37.70 9.74
C LYS A 138 1.18 36.62 10.29
N LEU A 139 1.54 35.35 10.17
CA LEU A 139 0.73 34.24 10.71
C LEU A 139 0.70 34.29 12.24
N GLY A 140 1.83 34.61 12.89
CA GLY A 140 1.90 34.84 14.33
C GLY A 140 1.00 35.98 14.80
N ASN A 141 1.05 37.14 14.14
CA ASN A 141 0.21 38.29 14.48
C ASN A 141 -1.29 37.98 14.31
N LEU A 142 -1.65 37.22 13.27
CA LEU A 142 -3.03 36.79 13.06
C LEU A 142 -3.53 35.89 14.20
N LEU A 143 -2.70 34.95 14.66
CA LEU A 143 -3.07 34.07 15.78
C LEU A 143 -3.26 34.84 17.07
N VAL A 144 -2.44 35.85 17.32
CA VAL A 144 -2.64 36.76 18.46
C VAL A 144 -4.01 37.45 18.33
N GLY A 145 -4.36 37.93 17.13
CA GLY A 145 -5.68 38.50 16.86
C GLY A 145 -6.83 37.52 17.14
N LEU A 146 -6.71 36.28 16.67
CA LEU A 146 -7.68 35.21 16.93
C LEU A 146 -7.78 34.89 18.44
N GLN A 147 -6.66 34.83 19.14
CA GLN A 147 -6.61 34.57 20.59
C GLN A 147 -7.28 35.70 21.41
N LEU A 148 -7.11 36.95 21.01
CA LEU A 148 -7.71 38.11 21.69
C LEU A 148 -9.24 38.12 21.64
N THR A 149 -9.87 37.30 20.78
CA THR A 149 -11.32 37.12 20.78
C THR A 149 -11.83 36.34 22.00
N GLY A 150 -10.95 35.63 22.72
CA GLY A 150 -11.31 34.75 23.82
C GLY A 150 -11.67 33.32 23.41
N ALA A 151 -11.43 32.92 22.15
CA ALA A 151 -11.66 31.57 21.64
C ALA A 151 -10.93 30.48 22.45
N ASP A 152 -11.54 29.30 22.62
CA ASP A 152 -10.86 28.17 23.27
C ASP A 152 -9.90 27.45 22.30
N VAL A 153 -10.19 27.54 21.00
CA VAL A 153 -9.39 26.97 19.91
C VAL A 153 -9.36 27.99 18.76
N VAL A 154 -8.21 28.15 18.12
CA VAL A 154 -8.08 29.01 16.94
C VAL A 154 -7.85 28.16 15.70
N LYS A 155 -8.48 28.54 14.59
CA LYS A 155 -8.37 27.81 13.33
C LYS A 155 -7.95 28.72 12.18
N VAL A 156 -6.96 28.29 11.41
CA VAL A 156 -6.52 29.01 10.21
C VAL A 156 -6.59 28.07 9.02
N VAL A 157 -7.32 28.50 7.98
CA VAL A 157 -7.31 27.85 6.67
C VAL A 157 -6.56 28.76 5.72
N THR A 158 -5.54 28.26 5.01
CA THR A 158 -4.70 29.07 4.12
C THR A 158 -4.50 28.39 2.79
N ASP A 159 -4.56 29.16 1.70
CA ASP A 159 -4.11 28.68 0.39
C ASP A 159 -2.58 28.55 0.38
N VAL A 160 -2.06 27.53 -0.29
CA VAL A 160 -0.62 27.39 -0.53
C VAL A 160 -0.35 27.22 -2.03
N ALA A 161 0.62 27.99 -2.52
CA ALA A 161 1.07 27.91 -3.91
C ALA A 161 2.26 26.96 -4.05
N TYR A 162 3.10 26.88 -3.03
CA TYR A 162 4.29 26.04 -2.95
C TYR A 162 4.28 25.23 -1.64
N ILE A 163 4.87 24.04 -1.65
CA ILE A 163 5.02 23.24 -0.41
C ILE A 163 5.81 23.98 0.67
N THR A 164 6.67 24.92 0.29
CA THR A 164 7.44 25.78 1.21
C THR A 164 6.57 26.78 1.96
N ASP A 165 5.36 27.07 1.47
CA ASP A 165 4.39 27.94 2.17
C ASP A 165 3.84 27.27 3.45
N VAL A 166 4.04 25.96 3.63
CA VAL A 166 3.64 25.24 4.84
C VAL A 166 4.64 25.41 5.98
N ALA A 167 5.89 25.80 5.73
CA ALA A 167 6.89 25.93 6.79
C ALA A 167 6.51 26.94 7.90
N PRO A 168 5.96 28.13 7.59
CA PRO A 168 5.40 29.03 8.62
C PRO A 168 4.30 28.39 9.47
N VAL A 169 3.51 27.46 8.92
CA VAL A 169 2.46 26.74 9.67
C VAL A 169 3.07 25.91 10.78
N PHE A 170 4.10 25.10 10.47
CA PHE A 170 4.78 24.29 11.48
C PHE A 170 5.47 25.15 12.56
N HIS A 171 6.06 26.27 12.15
CA HIS A 171 6.65 27.22 13.10
C HIS A 171 5.60 27.77 14.07
N VAL A 172 4.42 28.12 13.56
CA VAL A 172 3.34 28.63 14.40
C VAL A 172 2.78 27.58 15.35
N LEU A 173 2.58 26.35 14.88
CA LEU A 173 2.03 25.25 15.69
C LEU A 173 2.94 24.97 16.90
N THR A 174 4.25 24.97 16.69
CA THR A 174 5.24 24.70 17.75
C THR A 174 5.32 25.76 18.84
N HIS A 175 4.88 26.99 18.57
CA HIS A 175 4.98 28.12 19.50
C HIS A 175 3.62 28.54 20.08
N ALA A 176 2.52 27.93 19.62
CA ALA A 176 1.20 28.30 20.06
C ALA A 176 0.94 27.84 21.50
N GLN A 177 0.43 28.76 22.32
CA GLN A 177 0.05 28.48 23.71
C GLN A 177 -1.43 28.10 23.88
N VAL A 178 -2.19 28.15 22.79
CA VAL A 178 -3.59 27.72 22.72
C VAL A 178 -3.70 26.57 21.72
N PRO A 179 -4.74 25.74 21.79
CA PRO A 179 -5.02 24.77 20.74
C PRO A 179 -5.19 25.45 19.37
N VAL A 180 -4.38 25.04 18.38
CA VAL A 180 -4.42 25.58 17.02
C VAL A 180 -4.75 24.46 16.03
N ILE A 181 -5.69 24.77 15.13
CA ILE A 181 -5.99 23.97 13.94
C ILE A 181 -5.45 24.77 12.74
N VAL A 182 -4.60 24.16 11.91
CA VAL A 182 -4.19 24.79 10.65
C VAL A 182 -4.41 23.83 9.49
N ARG A 183 -5.03 24.33 8.42
CA ARG A 183 -5.22 23.60 7.16
C ARG A 183 -4.64 24.39 6.01
N ALA A 184 -3.61 23.84 5.37
CA ALA A 184 -3.12 24.33 4.09
C ALA A 184 -3.92 23.67 2.95
N VAL A 185 -4.58 24.47 2.12
CA VAL A 185 -5.46 24.03 1.02
C VAL A 185 -4.65 23.76 -0.24
N GLY A 186 -5.01 22.69 -0.97
CA GLY A 186 -4.33 22.26 -2.19
C GLY A 186 -3.32 21.16 -1.94
N ASP A 187 -2.93 20.42 -2.99
CA ASP A 187 -2.10 19.21 -2.86
C ASP A 187 -0.75 19.47 -2.18
N ARG A 188 -0.21 20.68 -2.33
CA ARG A 188 1.04 21.11 -1.67
C ARG A 188 0.89 21.33 -0.17
N GLY A 189 -0.34 21.48 0.30
CA GLY A 189 -0.70 21.64 1.70
C GLY A 189 -0.86 20.33 2.47
N LEU A 190 -0.82 19.18 1.80
CA LEU A 190 -1.06 17.84 2.38
C LEU A 190 -0.22 17.59 3.65
N ILE A 191 1.05 18.00 3.65
CA ILE A 191 1.94 17.81 4.80
C ILE A 191 1.51 18.57 6.05
N SER A 192 0.65 19.60 5.94
CA SER A 192 0.08 20.28 7.11
C SER A 192 -0.76 19.34 7.96
N GLN A 193 -1.44 18.37 7.33
CA GLN A 193 -2.27 17.39 8.03
C GLN A 193 -1.45 16.18 8.48
N LEU A 194 -0.49 15.71 7.67
CA LEU A 194 0.32 14.54 8.01
C LEU A 194 1.38 14.81 9.09
N LEU A 195 1.97 16.01 9.09
CA LEU A 195 3.01 16.39 10.06
C LEU A 195 2.47 17.27 11.19
N GLY A 196 1.20 17.68 11.14
CA GLY A 196 0.54 18.46 12.19
C GLY A 196 0.78 17.93 13.61
N PRO A 197 0.62 16.61 13.88
CA PRO A 197 0.86 16.01 15.20
C PRO A 197 2.24 16.32 15.79
N LYS A 198 3.29 16.13 14.97
CA LYS A 198 4.68 16.39 15.36
C LYS A 198 4.90 17.82 15.81
N TYR A 199 4.21 18.77 15.17
CA TYR A 199 4.38 20.19 15.43
C TYR A 199 3.34 20.76 16.40
N GLY A 200 2.46 19.94 16.99
CA GLY A 200 1.51 20.38 18.02
C GLY A 200 0.13 20.80 17.51
N ALA A 201 -0.27 20.36 16.31
CA ALA A 201 -1.63 20.57 15.85
C ALA A 201 -2.65 19.94 16.80
N PHE A 202 -3.70 20.68 17.16
CA PHE A 202 -4.78 20.19 18.02
C PHE A 202 -5.58 19.07 17.35
N MET A 203 -5.73 19.16 16.03
CA MET A 203 -6.57 18.27 15.23
C MET A 203 -6.05 18.26 13.78
N VAL A 204 -6.24 17.14 13.10
CA VAL A 204 -6.00 16.97 11.66
C VAL A 204 -7.30 16.64 10.95
N CYS A 205 -7.42 17.03 9.70
CA CYS A 205 -8.57 16.76 8.85
C CYS A 205 -8.25 15.68 7.80
N GLY A 206 -9.21 14.81 7.52
CA GLY A 206 -9.16 13.83 6.44
C GLY A 206 -10.41 13.85 5.57
N SER A 207 -10.29 13.32 4.35
CA SER A 207 -11.42 13.19 3.42
C SER A 207 -12.04 11.79 3.49
N LEU A 208 -13.36 11.73 3.31
CA LEU A 208 -14.10 10.47 3.22
C LEU A 208 -13.76 9.71 1.94
N GLY A 209 -13.78 8.37 2.01
CA GLY A 209 -13.58 7.50 0.85
C GLY A 209 -14.50 7.85 -0.33
N GLY A 210 -13.96 7.84 -1.55
CA GLY A 210 -14.68 8.21 -2.77
C GLY A 210 -14.74 9.72 -3.07
N ARG A 211 -14.23 10.57 -2.18
CA ARG A 211 -14.03 12.01 -2.42
C ARG A 211 -12.57 12.39 -2.20
N SER A 212 -11.88 12.74 -3.28
CA SER A 212 -10.54 13.34 -3.20
C SER A 212 -10.68 14.85 -2.99
N VAL A 213 -10.08 15.37 -1.92
CA VAL A 213 -10.05 16.81 -1.63
C VAL A 213 -8.59 17.24 -1.58
N PRO A 214 -8.15 18.17 -2.45
CA PRO A 214 -6.77 18.63 -2.49
C PRO A 214 -6.26 19.08 -1.12
N GLY A 215 -5.13 18.50 -0.70
CA GLY A 215 -4.49 18.78 0.59
C GLY A 215 -5.06 18.02 1.78
N LEU A 216 -6.12 17.21 1.61
CA LEU A 216 -6.60 16.30 2.66
C LEU A 216 -6.21 14.84 2.34
N PRO A 217 -5.60 14.12 3.30
CA PRO A 217 -5.42 12.68 3.16
C PRO A 217 -6.75 11.94 3.36
N PRO A 218 -6.97 10.78 2.71
CA PRO A 218 -8.10 9.91 3.04
C PRO A 218 -8.07 9.49 4.52
N LEU A 219 -9.22 9.43 5.18
CA LEU A 219 -9.32 9.05 6.61
C LEU A 219 -8.67 7.69 6.89
N LEU A 220 -8.97 6.69 6.04
CA LEU A 220 -8.35 5.37 6.13
C LEU A 220 -6.82 5.43 6.03
N SER A 221 -6.26 6.36 5.26
CA SER A 221 -4.80 6.51 5.15
C SER A 221 -4.19 7.10 6.42
N LEU A 222 -4.86 8.05 7.07
CA LEU A 222 -4.41 8.61 8.35
C LEU A 222 -4.25 7.52 9.42
N LYS A 223 -5.17 6.55 9.43
CA LYS A 223 -5.17 5.43 10.38
C LYS A 223 -4.29 4.26 9.99
N ASN A 224 -4.26 3.86 8.72
CA ASN A 224 -3.66 2.57 8.34
C ASN A 224 -2.30 2.72 7.66
N VAL A 225 -2.06 3.85 7.01
CA VAL A 225 -0.80 4.11 6.28
C VAL A 225 0.15 4.90 7.16
N TYR A 226 -0.30 6.07 7.61
CA TYR A 226 0.52 7.00 8.38
C TYR A 226 0.46 6.74 9.88
N GLU A 227 -0.62 6.12 10.38
CA GLU A 227 -0.84 5.84 11.81
C GLU A 227 -0.48 7.03 12.70
N LEU A 228 -1.14 8.18 12.47
CA LEU A 228 -0.76 9.45 13.11
C LEU A 228 -0.80 9.41 14.65
N ASP A 229 -1.48 8.45 15.24
CA ASP A 229 -1.46 8.18 16.69
C ASP A 229 -0.05 7.81 17.21
N ASN A 230 0.86 7.39 16.33
CA ASN A 230 2.26 7.07 16.65
C ASN A 230 3.24 8.23 16.38
N VAL A 231 2.75 9.40 15.95
CA VAL A 231 3.60 10.55 15.62
C VAL A 231 3.70 11.49 16.82
N ASP A 232 4.92 11.79 17.23
CA ASP A 232 5.24 12.69 18.32
C ASP A 232 6.24 13.78 17.90
N VAL A 233 6.64 14.62 18.87
CA VAL A 233 7.57 15.74 18.66
C VAL A 233 8.96 15.28 18.22
N ASP A 234 9.37 14.06 18.57
CA ASP A 234 10.70 13.51 18.28
C ASP A 234 10.74 12.72 16.96
N THR A 235 9.57 12.37 16.40
CA THR A 235 9.45 11.64 15.14
C THR A 235 10.26 12.29 14.01
N LYS A 236 11.09 11.51 13.34
CA LYS A 236 11.87 11.95 12.17
C LYS A 236 11.04 11.92 10.89
N VAL A 237 11.12 12.98 10.11
CA VAL A 237 10.39 13.13 8.85
C VAL A 237 11.25 12.64 7.69
N PHE A 238 10.69 11.71 6.94
CA PHE A 238 11.16 11.24 5.65
C PHE A 238 10.09 11.52 4.61
N GLY A 239 10.46 11.49 3.33
CA GLY A 239 9.45 11.59 2.30
C GLY A 239 9.96 11.46 0.88
N VAL A 240 9.00 11.33 -0.03
CA VAL A 240 9.26 11.30 -1.48
C VAL A 240 9.09 12.70 -2.07
N VAL A 241 10.18 13.25 -2.59
CA VAL A 241 10.24 14.55 -3.29
C VAL A 241 10.00 14.32 -4.78
N SER A 242 8.84 14.70 -5.29
CA SER A 242 8.52 14.58 -6.72
C SER A 242 7.44 15.56 -7.18
N ASN A 243 7.27 15.69 -8.50
CA ASN A 243 6.14 16.39 -9.11
C ASN A 243 5.79 15.73 -10.46
N PRO A 244 4.65 15.01 -10.55
CA PRO A 244 3.65 14.78 -9.50
C PRO A 244 4.13 13.80 -8.41
N VAL A 245 3.43 13.75 -7.27
CA VAL A 245 3.75 12.85 -6.13
C VAL A 245 2.65 11.86 -5.75
N GLY A 246 1.41 12.12 -6.17
CA GLY A 246 0.22 11.36 -5.74
C GLY A 246 0.27 9.85 -6.03
N HIS A 247 1.00 9.43 -7.06
CA HIS A 247 1.13 8.01 -7.44
C HIS A 247 2.19 7.25 -6.62
N SER A 248 2.95 7.92 -5.75
CA SER A 248 4.03 7.25 -5.02
C SER A 248 3.49 6.28 -3.97
N LYS A 249 3.91 5.03 -4.07
CA LYS A 249 3.62 3.97 -3.09
C LYS A 249 4.62 3.96 -1.93
N GLY A 250 5.55 4.92 -1.85
CA GLY A 250 6.59 5.00 -0.80
C GLY A 250 6.03 5.01 0.63
N PRO A 251 4.97 5.79 0.95
CA PRO A 251 4.37 5.79 2.28
C PRO A 251 3.80 4.43 2.71
N LEU A 252 3.27 3.65 1.75
CA LEU A 252 2.75 2.30 2.01
C LEU A 252 3.86 1.33 2.41
N LEU A 253 5.10 1.61 2.01
CA LEU A 253 6.24 0.73 2.25
C LEU A 253 7.06 1.14 3.48
N HIS A 254 7.45 2.42 3.56
CA HIS A 254 8.35 2.89 4.62
C HIS A 254 7.67 3.02 5.98
N ASN A 255 6.40 3.48 6.05
CA ASN A 255 5.74 3.67 7.34
C ASN A 255 5.54 2.36 8.11
N PRO A 256 5.03 1.26 7.52
CA PRO A 256 4.99 -0.01 8.23
C PRO A 256 6.37 -0.51 8.66
N ALA A 257 7.41 -0.23 7.87
CA ALA A 257 8.75 -0.72 8.19
C ALA A 257 9.43 0.07 9.30
N PHE A 258 9.20 1.39 9.37
CA PHE A 258 9.58 2.17 10.53
C PHE A 258 8.92 1.62 11.79
N ARG A 259 7.61 1.35 11.75
CA ARG A 259 6.85 0.78 12.87
C ARG A 259 7.39 -0.58 13.31
N TYR A 260 7.60 -1.49 12.35
CA TYR A 260 8.13 -2.82 12.64
C TYR A 260 9.52 -2.76 13.31
N CYS A 261 10.40 -1.91 12.81
CA CYS A 261 11.73 -1.69 13.40
C CYS A 261 11.70 -0.86 14.70
N ARG A 262 10.52 -0.40 15.14
CA ARG A 262 10.37 0.60 16.22
C ARG A 262 11.23 1.84 16.00
N TYR A 263 11.40 2.22 14.74
CA TYR A 263 12.07 3.42 14.33
C TYR A 263 11.07 4.58 14.39
N ASN A 264 11.33 5.60 15.20
CA ASN A 264 10.44 6.76 15.34
C ASN A 264 10.55 7.68 14.11
N GLY A 265 9.93 7.28 13.00
CA GLY A 265 9.94 8.01 11.75
C GLY A 265 8.60 7.93 11.02
N ILE A 266 8.30 8.98 10.25
CA ILE A 266 7.15 9.06 9.34
C ILE A 266 7.65 9.36 7.93
N TYR A 267 7.09 8.68 6.93
CA TYR A 267 7.35 8.87 5.51
C TYR A 267 6.13 9.50 4.82
N VAL A 268 6.29 10.68 4.23
CA VAL A 268 5.20 11.46 3.62
C VAL A 268 5.45 11.81 2.15
N PRO A 269 4.39 12.02 1.34
CA PRO A 269 4.51 12.60 0.01
C PRO A 269 4.87 14.10 0.08
N LEU A 270 5.84 14.53 -0.71
CA LEU A 270 6.32 15.91 -0.80
C LEU A 270 6.20 16.39 -2.26
N LEU A 271 5.11 17.11 -2.56
CA LEU A 271 4.88 17.73 -3.87
C LEU A 271 5.77 18.97 -4.02
N VAL A 272 6.92 18.81 -4.67
CA VAL A 272 7.97 19.83 -4.71
C VAL A 272 8.14 20.38 -6.12
N ASP A 273 8.07 21.70 -6.27
CA ASP A 273 8.33 22.39 -7.55
C ASP A 273 9.82 22.68 -7.74
N ASN A 274 10.50 23.10 -6.68
CA ASN A 274 11.92 23.45 -6.70
C ASN A 274 12.64 22.78 -5.52
N ILE A 275 13.45 21.77 -5.82
CA ILE A 275 14.16 20.98 -4.80
C ILE A 275 15.17 21.81 -3.99
N LYS A 276 15.86 22.77 -4.61
CA LYS A 276 16.83 23.62 -3.91
C LYS A 276 16.14 24.47 -2.85
N GLU A 277 15.03 25.10 -3.22
CA GLU A 277 14.26 25.92 -2.32
C GLU A 277 13.60 25.09 -1.21
N PHE A 278 13.07 23.90 -1.56
CA PHE A 278 12.54 22.95 -0.59
C PHE A 278 13.58 22.55 0.46
N LEU A 279 14.79 22.13 0.06
CA LEU A 279 15.85 21.72 0.98
C LEU A 279 16.38 22.88 1.84
N ARG A 280 16.36 24.11 1.31
CA ARG A 280 16.71 25.32 2.05
C ARG A 280 15.70 25.61 3.16
N VAL A 281 14.41 25.55 2.84
CA VAL A 281 13.31 25.84 3.77
C VAL A 281 13.18 24.74 4.83
N TYR A 282 13.22 23.47 4.43
CA TYR A 282 13.14 22.31 5.32
C TYR A 282 14.53 21.82 5.74
N SER A 283 15.33 22.76 6.27
CA SER A 283 16.73 22.53 6.65
C SER A 283 16.94 22.00 8.08
N CYS A 284 15.88 21.95 8.90
CA CYS A 284 15.99 21.49 10.28
C CYS A 284 16.22 19.96 10.39
N ALA A 285 16.72 19.53 11.55
CA ALA A 285 17.06 18.13 11.85
C ALA A 285 15.84 17.19 11.98
N ASP A 286 14.63 17.72 11.88
CA ASP A 286 13.41 16.92 11.79
C ASP A 286 13.33 16.19 10.45
N PHE A 287 13.74 16.85 9.36
CA PHE A 287 13.75 16.27 8.03
C PHE A 287 15.06 15.51 7.82
N ALA A 288 15.00 14.21 8.07
CA ALA A 288 16.17 13.33 8.18
C ALA A 288 16.58 12.71 6.84
N GLY A 289 15.66 12.53 5.90
CA GLY A 289 16.01 11.96 4.59
C GLY A 289 14.89 12.04 3.57
N PHE A 290 15.25 11.91 2.29
CA PHE A 290 14.34 12.08 1.17
C PHE A 290 14.62 11.06 0.07
N SER A 291 13.58 10.43 -0.45
CA SER A 291 13.64 9.76 -1.76
C SER A 291 13.32 10.77 -2.84
N ILE A 292 14.15 10.87 -3.87
CA ILE A 292 14.03 11.86 -4.93
C ILE A 292 13.46 11.18 -6.19
N GLY A 293 12.26 11.60 -6.58
CA GLY A 293 11.55 11.17 -7.77
C GLY A 293 11.73 12.11 -8.97
N LEU A 294 10.95 11.86 -10.03
CA LEU A 294 10.88 12.76 -11.19
C LEU A 294 10.34 14.15 -10.77
N PRO A 295 10.86 15.26 -11.32
CA PRO A 295 12.02 15.39 -12.21
C PRO A 295 13.34 15.72 -11.49
N HIS A 296 13.39 15.58 -10.16
CA HIS A 296 14.41 16.25 -9.33
C HIS A 296 15.75 15.53 -9.20
N LYS A 297 15.88 14.28 -9.67
CA LYS A 297 17.07 13.44 -9.42
C LYS A 297 18.40 14.07 -9.88
N GLU A 298 18.42 14.77 -11.02
CA GLU A 298 19.63 15.42 -11.52
C GLU A 298 19.94 16.71 -10.73
N ALA A 299 18.92 17.52 -10.46
CA ALA A 299 19.07 18.76 -9.68
C ALA A 299 19.50 18.50 -8.23
N ALA A 300 19.11 17.36 -7.67
CA ALA A 300 19.50 16.92 -6.33
C ALA A 300 21.02 16.81 -6.16
N VAL A 301 21.78 16.46 -7.21
CA VAL A 301 23.24 16.35 -7.16
C VAL A 301 23.89 17.66 -6.70
N ALA A 302 23.45 18.78 -7.26
CA ALA A 302 23.95 20.11 -6.94
C ALA A 302 23.42 20.66 -5.60
N CYS A 303 22.43 20.00 -5.01
CA CYS A 303 21.85 20.39 -3.72
C CYS A 303 22.47 19.64 -2.53
N CYS A 304 23.25 18.59 -2.78
CA CYS A 304 23.93 17.83 -1.74
C CYS A 304 25.30 18.45 -1.43
N ASP A 305 25.67 18.47 -0.15
CA ASP A 305 27.01 18.90 0.29
C ASP A 305 28.06 17.84 -0.05
N GLU A 306 27.68 16.56 0.02
CA GLU A 306 28.49 15.40 -0.33
C GLU A 306 27.67 14.47 -1.22
N VAL A 307 28.31 13.84 -2.21
CA VAL A 307 27.65 12.90 -3.12
C VAL A 307 28.50 11.63 -3.18
N ASP A 308 27.85 10.49 -2.94
CA ASP A 308 28.46 9.17 -3.04
C ASP A 308 29.14 8.98 -4.41
N PRO A 309 30.32 8.33 -4.50
CA PRO A 309 31.05 8.17 -5.75
C PRO A 309 30.21 7.58 -6.90
N LEU A 310 29.35 6.59 -6.60
CA LEU A 310 28.46 6.00 -7.61
C LEU A 310 27.43 7.03 -8.07
N ALA A 311 26.74 7.70 -7.14
CA ALA A 311 25.75 8.73 -7.46
C ALA A 311 26.35 9.91 -8.24
N LYS A 312 27.59 10.30 -7.91
CA LYS A 312 28.35 11.35 -8.59
C LYS A 312 28.69 10.95 -10.02
N SER A 313 29.12 9.71 -10.24
CA SER A 313 29.39 9.18 -11.59
C SER A 313 28.10 9.14 -12.43
N ILE A 314 27.01 8.67 -11.84
CA ILE A 314 25.67 8.64 -12.43
C ILE A 314 25.10 10.05 -12.65
N GLY A 315 25.64 11.10 -12.02
CA GLY A 315 25.10 12.46 -12.14
C GLY A 315 23.61 12.55 -11.77
N ALA A 316 23.13 11.68 -10.88
CA ALA A 316 21.76 11.69 -10.38
C ALA A 316 21.70 11.09 -8.97
N VAL A 317 20.95 11.76 -8.09
CA VAL A 317 20.71 11.35 -6.70
C VAL A 317 19.23 10.99 -6.56
N ASN A 318 18.95 9.76 -6.13
CA ASN A 318 17.57 9.34 -5.81
C ASN A 318 17.32 9.27 -4.30
N THR A 319 18.34 9.46 -3.46
CA THR A 319 18.24 9.31 -2.01
C THR A 319 19.12 10.36 -1.36
N ILE A 320 18.56 11.21 -0.50
CA ILE A 320 19.30 12.21 0.28
C ILE A 320 19.16 11.84 1.75
N ILE A 321 20.29 11.81 2.48
CA ILE A 321 20.32 11.66 3.93
C ILE A 321 20.86 12.94 4.54
N ARG A 322 20.15 13.50 5.52
CA ARG A 322 20.68 14.55 6.38
C ARG A 322 21.48 13.90 7.49
N ARG A 323 22.81 14.01 7.42
CA ARG A 323 23.70 13.38 8.40
C ARG A 323 23.50 14.02 9.78
N PRO A 324 23.16 13.23 10.83
CA PRO A 324 22.83 13.80 12.14
C PRO A 324 23.97 14.55 12.83
N THR A 325 25.23 14.22 12.53
CA THR A 325 26.40 14.79 13.22
C THR A 325 26.71 16.23 12.84
N ASP A 326 26.47 16.62 11.59
CA ASP A 326 26.83 17.94 11.05
C ASP A 326 25.73 18.59 10.20
N GLY A 327 24.60 17.91 10.02
CA GLY A 327 23.44 18.41 9.28
C GLY A 327 23.62 18.43 7.76
N LYS A 328 24.75 17.94 7.24
CA LYS A 328 25.04 17.93 5.79
C LYS A 328 24.11 16.99 5.03
N LEU A 329 23.77 17.38 3.82
CA LEU A 329 23.01 16.58 2.87
C LEU A 329 23.96 15.68 2.07
N VAL A 330 23.83 14.37 2.25
CA VAL A 330 24.59 13.35 1.53
C VAL A 330 23.71 12.65 0.51
N GLY A 331 24.08 12.73 -0.77
CA GLY A 331 23.34 12.17 -1.89
C GLY A 331 23.83 10.79 -2.32
N TYR A 332 22.90 9.85 -2.49
CA TYR A 332 23.12 8.47 -2.92
C TYR A 332 22.24 8.10 -4.12
N ASN A 333 22.57 6.99 -4.77
CA ASN A 333 21.78 6.41 -5.85
C ASN A 333 21.53 4.91 -5.59
N THR A 334 20.29 4.55 -5.26
CA THR A 334 19.85 3.17 -5.08
C THR A 334 19.12 2.61 -6.31
N ASP A 335 18.84 3.44 -7.33
CA ASP A 335 18.19 3.01 -8.57
C ASP A 335 19.10 2.09 -9.39
N CYS A 336 20.41 2.41 -9.45
CA CYS A 336 21.39 1.69 -10.28
C CYS A 336 21.45 0.20 -9.94
N ASP A 337 21.72 -0.12 -8.67
CA ASP A 337 21.82 -1.50 -8.21
C ASP A 337 20.46 -2.22 -8.29
N ALA A 338 19.38 -1.52 -7.96
CA ALA A 338 18.02 -2.05 -8.00
C ALA A 338 17.60 -2.53 -9.40
N CYS A 339 17.84 -1.72 -10.44
CA CYS A 339 17.50 -2.11 -11.82
C CYS A 339 18.39 -3.26 -12.31
N ILE A 340 19.70 -3.16 -12.10
CA ILE A 340 20.65 -4.12 -12.65
C ILE A 340 20.45 -5.49 -12.04
N THR A 341 20.32 -5.57 -10.71
CA THR A 341 20.06 -6.85 -10.05
C THR A 341 18.72 -7.44 -10.48
N ALA A 342 17.67 -6.63 -10.66
CA ALA A 342 16.38 -7.13 -11.16
C ALA A 342 16.47 -7.75 -12.56
N ILE A 343 17.28 -7.15 -13.45
CA ILE A 343 17.51 -7.65 -14.81
C ILE A 343 18.41 -8.90 -14.79
N GLU A 344 19.49 -8.88 -14.02
CA GLU A 344 20.43 -10.01 -13.91
C GLU A 344 19.73 -11.26 -13.34
N ASP A 345 18.92 -11.11 -12.30
CA ASP A 345 18.19 -12.21 -11.68
C ASP A 345 17.23 -12.88 -12.69
N ALA A 346 16.47 -12.08 -13.44
CA ALA A 346 15.54 -12.57 -14.45
C ALA A 346 16.23 -13.33 -15.61
N LEU A 347 17.46 -12.93 -15.96
CA LEU A 347 18.24 -13.63 -17.00
C LEU A 347 18.89 -14.92 -16.50
N GLN A 348 19.34 -14.95 -15.24
CA GLN A 348 19.97 -16.14 -14.65
C GLN A 348 18.98 -17.30 -14.49
N GLU A 349 17.74 -17.01 -14.10
CA GLU A 349 16.68 -18.03 -14.00
C GLU A 349 16.48 -18.79 -15.32
N ARG A 350 16.54 -18.09 -16.46
CA ARG A 350 16.44 -18.70 -17.80
C ARG A 350 17.64 -19.62 -18.13
N GLN A 351 18.81 -19.35 -17.58
CA GLN A 351 20.06 -20.10 -17.84
C GLN A 351 20.26 -21.34 -16.96
N THR A 352 19.54 -21.46 -15.83
CA THR A 352 19.64 -22.63 -14.91
C THR A 352 19.21 -23.98 -15.50
N SER A 353 18.80 -24.02 -16.77
CA SER A 353 18.58 -25.26 -17.53
C SER A 353 19.87 -25.98 -17.95
N ASN A 354 21.05 -25.32 -17.92
CA ASN A 354 22.31 -25.87 -18.45
C ASN A 354 23.52 -25.89 -17.47
N GLY A 355 23.29 -25.87 -16.16
CA GLY A 355 24.23 -26.43 -15.16
C GLY A 355 25.59 -25.75 -14.89
N GLU A 356 26.04 -24.74 -15.65
CA GLU A 356 27.31 -24.04 -15.37
C GLU A 356 27.08 -22.63 -14.79
N VAL A 357 27.45 -22.46 -13.52
CA VAL A 357 27.52 -21.14 -12.88
C VAL A 357 28.79 -20.44 -13.38
N THR A 358 28.62 -19.44 -14.26
CA THR A 358 29.74 -18.60 -14.70
C THR A 358 29.86 -17.37 -13.79
N ASN A 359 31.09 -16.94 -13.47
CA ASN A 359 31.36 -15.73 -12.66
C ASN A 359 31.14 -14.42 -13.44
N VAL A 360 30.53 -14.47 -14.62
CA VAL A 360 30.37 -13.34 -15.53
C VAL A 360 28.91 -12.87 -15.50
N SER A 361 28.68 -11.56 -15.47
CA SER A 361 27.33 -11.00 -15.50
C SER A 361 26.55 -11.48 -16.74
N PRO A 362 25.27 -11.88 -16.60
CA PRO A 362 24.46 -12.35 -17.72
C PRO A 362 24.19 -11.27 -18.78
N ILE A 363 24.45 -9.99 -18.47
CA ILE A 363 24.30 -8.86 -19.39
C ILE A 363 25.62 -8.44 -20.07
N ALA A 364 26.75 -9.05 -19.71
CA ALA A 364 28.05 -8.73 -20.30
C ALA A 364 28.05 -9.02 -21.81
N GLY A 365 28.54 -8.08 -22.62
CA GLY A 365 28.60 -8.18 -24.08
C GLY A 365 27.28 -8.02 -24.83
N ARG A 366 26.13 -8.15 -24.14
CA ARG A 366 24.80 -7.99 -24.72
C ARG A 366 24.54 -6.52 -25.10
N LEU A 367 23.72 -6.33 -26.13
CA LEU A 367 23.23 -5.02 -26.53
C LEU A 367 22.06 -4.60 -25.65
N PHE A 368 22.24 -3.49 -24.94
CA PHE A 368 21.30 -2.92 -24.00
C PHE A 368 20.69 -1.65 -24.60
N VAL A 369 19.43 -1.75 -25.02
CA VAL A 369 18.64 -0.68 -25.64
C VAL A 369 17.88 0.06 -24.55
N LEU A 370 18.32 1.28 -24.26
CA LEU A 370 17.75 2.13 -23.23
C LEU A 370 16.86 3.20 -23.83
N VAL A 371 15.61 3.29 -23.37
CA VAL A 371 14.67 4.36 -23.70
C VAL A 371 14.54 5.32 -22.52
N GLY A 372 14.95 6.56 -22.70
CA GLY A 372 14.91 7.62 -21.69
C GLY A 372 16.29 7.96 -21.12
N ALA A 373 16.62 9.24 -21.12
CA ALA A 373 17.89 9.79 -20.62
C ALA A 373 17.69 10.72 -19.39
N GLY A 374 16.69 10.39 -18.54
CA GLY A 374 16.46 11.03 -17.24
C GLY A 374 17.26 10.37 -16.11
N GLY A 375 17.03 10.76 -14.85
CA GLY A 375 17.79 10.22 -13.71
C GLY A 375 17.78 8.69 -13.57
N ALA A 376 16.64 8.03 -13.81
CA ALA A 376 16.55 6.57 -13.82
C ALA A 376 17.33 5.95 -15.01
N GLY A 377 17.16 6.52 -16.20
CA GLY A 377 17.91 6.08 -17.39
C GLY A 377 19.43 6.26 -17.23
N ARG A 378 19.88 7.35 -16.58
CA ARG A 378 21.28 7.53 -16.21
C ARG A 378 21.77 6.40 -15.30
N ALA A 379 21.04 6.10 -14.22
CA ALA A 379 21.42 5.04 -13.29
C ALA A 379 21.53 3.69 -14.01
N LEU A 380 20.56 3.37 -14.86
CA LEU A 380 20.54 2.12 -15.62
C LEU A 380 21.65 2.03 -16.67
N ALA A 381 21.93 3.11 -17.41
CA ALA A 381 23.02 3.15 -18.39
C ALA A 381 24.39 2.90 -17.73
N PHE A 382 24.65 3.57 -16.61
CA PHE A 382 25.90 3.39 -15.86
C PHE A 382 26.01 1.98 -15.28
N GLY A 383 24.93 1.48 -14.70
CA GLY A 383 24.84 0.11 -14.19
C GLY A 383 25.13 -0.91 -15.29
N ALA A 384 24.46 -0.82 -16.43
CA ALA A 384 24.60 -1.76 -17.54
C ALA A 384 26.03 -1.73 -18.11
N LYS A 385 26.59 -0.53 -18.27
CA LYS A 385 27.98 -0.37 -18.71
C LYS A 385 28.97 -0.98 -17.72
N SER A 386 28.78 -0.79 -16.41
CA SER A 386 29.65 -1.35 -15.37
C SER A 386 29.70 -2.88 -15.37
N LYS A 387 28.61 -3.51 -15.84
CA LYS A 387 28.50 -4.97 -16.02
C LYS A 387 28.98 -5.46 -17.39
N GLY A 388 29.47 -4.56 -18.25
CA GLY A 388 30.06 -4.91 -19.54
C GLY A 388 29.09 -4.94 -20.72
N ALA A 389 27.87 -4.41 -20.58
CA ALA A 389 26.92 -4.31 -21.69
C ALA A 389 27.34 -3.23 -22.71
N ARG A 390 26.93 -3.42 -23.97
CA ARG A 390 26.97 -2.37 -25.01
C ARG A 390 25.69 -1.56 -24.93
N VAL A 391 25.79 -0.27 -24.58
CA VAL A 391 24.61 0.55 -24.30
C VAL A 391 24.28 1.45 -25.50
N VAL A 392 23.02 1.42 -25.93
CA VAL A 392 22.46 2.31 -26.96
C VAL A 392 21.29 3.05 -26.36
N ILE A 393 21.25 4.37 -26.55
CA ILE A 393 20.34 5.26 -25.84
C ILE A 393 19.46 6.01 -26.81
N PHE A 394 18.15 5.90 -26.58
CA PHE A 394 17.11 6.61 -27.29
C PHE A 394 16.40 7.56 -26.32
N ASN A 395 16.15 8.80 -26.75
CA ASN A 395 15.41 9.76 -25.93
C ASN A 395 14.75 10.81 -26.82
N ARG A 396 13.54 11.27 -26.44
CA ARG A 396 12.81 12.33 -27.16
C ARG A 396 13.65 13.59 -27.40
N ASN A 397 14.47 13.97 -26.43
CA ASN A 397 15.51 14.98 -26.63
C ASN A 397 16.82 14.27 -26.95
N PHE A 398 17.25 14.34 -28.22
CA PHE A 398 18.42 13.64 -28.73
C PHE A 398 19.73 14.10 -28.06
N GLU A 399 19.88 15.40 -27.77
CA GLU A 399 21.09 15.92 -27.10
C GLU A 399 21.29 15.28 -25.72
N ARG A 400 20.19 15.03 -24.99
CA ARG A 400 20.25 14.31 -23.70
C ARG A 400 20.73 12.87 -23.87
N ALA A 401 20.29 12.17 -24.93
CA ALA A 401 20.79 10.83 -25.24
C ALA A 401 22.30 10.87 -25.57
N GLN A 402 22.73 11.82 -26.42
CA GLN A 402 24.15 11.99 -26.78
C GLN A 402 25.03 12.32 -25.56
N CYS A 403 24.54 13.14 -24.64
CA CYS A 403 25.24 13.45 -23.40
C CYS A 403 25.44 12.19 -22.54
N LEU A 404 24.37 11.40 -22.33
CA LEU A 404 24.45 10.18 -21.55
C LEU A 404 25.32 9.11 -22.24
N ALA A 405 25.18 8.92 -23.54
CA ALA A 405 25.97 7.95 -24.30
C ALA A 405 27.48 8.24 -24.20
N ARG A 406 27.89 9.52 -24.33
CA ARG A 406 29.28 9.93 -24.08
C ARG A 406 29.74 9.59 -22.66
N ALA A 407 28.89 9.83 -21.66
CA ALA A 407 29.23 9.58 -20.27
C ALA A 407 29.46 8.08 -19.94
N VAL A 408 28.79 7.18 -20.67
CA VAL A 408 28.94 5.72 -20.50
C VAL A 408 29.75 5.04 -21.61
N SER A 409 30.36 5.80 -22.52
CA SER A 409 31.00 5.26 -23.74
C SER A 409 30.08 4.26 -24.47
N GLY A 410 28.85 4.68 -24.70
CA GLY A 410 27.83 4.00 -25.49
C GLY A 410 27.47 4.80 -26.74
N GLU A 411 26.37 4.43 -27.38
CA GLU A 411 25.86 5.07 -28.59
C GLU A 411 24.52 5.77 -28.33
N ALA A 412 24.25 6.85 -29.04
CA ALA A 412 22.97 7.54 -28.99
C ALA A 412 22.38 7.60 -30.40
N LEU A 413 21.11 7.23 -30.51
CA LEU A 413 20.36 7.26 -31.76
C LEU A 413 19.08 8.10 -31.61
N PRO A 414 18.61 8.74 -32.71
CA PRO A 414 17.34 9.45 -32.71
C PRO A 414 16.18 8.52 -32.34
N ILE A 415 15.21 9.02 -31.56
CA ILE A 415 14.09 8.22 -31.04
C ILE A 415 13.25 7.62 -32.17
N GLU A 416 13.23 8.26 -33.34
CA GLU A 416 12.52 7.82 -34.54
C GLU A 416 13.06 6.50 -35.11
N GLN A 417 14.32 6.15 -34.78
CA GLN A 417 14.94 4.91 -35.22
C GLN A 417 14.62 3.73 -34.30
N LEU A 418 14.13 3.99 -33.07
CA LEU A 418 13.92 2.97 -32.03
C LEU A 418 13.06 1.80 -32.54
N GLU A 419 11.96 2.11 -33.23
CA GLU A 419 11.00 1.12 -33.72
C GLU A 419 11.67 0.07 -34.62
N THR A 420 12.59 0.49 -35.47
CA THR A 420 13.26 -0.36 -36.48
C THR A 420 14.65 -0.86 -36.04
N TYR A 421 15.08 -0.50 -34.84
CA TYR A 421 16.43 -0.79 -34.36
C TYR A 421 16.56 -2.25 -33.91
N CYS A 422 17.10 -3.10 -34.80
CA CYS A 422 17.33 -4.52 -34.53
C CYS A 422 18.62 -5.01 -35.21
N PRO A 423 19.81 -4.58 -34.74
CA PRO A 423 21.08 -5.00 -35.34
C PRO A 423 21.44 -6.46 -35.02
N GLU A 424 20.88 -7.05 -33.97
CA GLU A 424 21.14 -8.42 -33.51
C GLU A 424 19.95 -8.97 -32.71
N ASN A 425 19.92 -10.29 -32.48
CA ASN A 425 18.94 -10.93 -31.59
C ASN A 425 19.49 -11.08 -30.16
N GLY A 426 18.60 -11.26 -29.18
CA GLY A 426 18.98 -11.48 -27.78
C GLY A 426 19.33 -10.18 -27.03
N MET A 427 18.85 -9.05 -27.56
CA MET A 427 19.01 -7.72 -26.96
C MET A 427 18.23 -7.60 -25.64
N ILE A 428 18.52 -6.56 -24.85
CA ILE A 428 17.75 -6.20 -23.67
C ILE A 428 17.13 -4.82 -23.89
N LEU A 429 15.80 -4.72 -23.80
CA LEU A 429 15.09 -3.45 -23.84
C LEU A 429 14.83 -2.95 -22.42
N ALA A 430 15.12 -1.68 -22.16
CA ALA A 430 14.82 -1.05 -20.90
C ALA A 430 14.12 0.30 -21.09
N ASN A 431 12.84 0.40 -20.70
CA ASN A 431 12.13 1.66 -20.63
C ASN A 431 12.40 2.36 -19.29
N CYS A 432 12.98 3.54 -19.34
CA CYS A 432 13.19 4.47 -18.22
C CYS A 432 12.55 5.84 -18.49
N SER A 433 11.62 5.90 -19.45
CA SER A 433 10.79 7.07 -19.73
C SER A 433 9.48 7.01 -18.93
N ALA A 434 8.61 8.01 -19.10
CA ALA A 434 7.26 8.01 -18.54
C ALA A 434 6.21 7.41 -19.50
N ILE A 435 6.63 6.88 -20.66
CA ILE A 435 5.72 6.26 -21.62
C ILE A 435 5.09 5.02 -20.98
N GLY A 436 3.75 4.93 -21.02
CA GLY A 436 2.98 3.84 -20.41
C GLY A 436 2.58 4.08 -18.96
N MET A 437 3.01 5.19 -18.34
CA MET A 437 2.60 5.59 -16.98
C MET A 437 1.21 6.22 -17.00
N GLU A 438 0.42 6.04 -15.93
CA GLU A 438 -0.87 6.72 -15.78
C GLU A 438 -0.74 8.25 -15.96
N PRO A 439 -1.69 8.89 -16.67
CA PRO A 439 -2.91 8.33 -17.27
C PRO A 439 -2.72 7.72 -18.67
N ASP A 440 -1.54 7.84 -19.28
CA ASP A 440 -1.24 7.48 -20.66
C ASP A 440 -0.89 5.98 -20.82
N VAL A 441 -1.70 5.12 -20.21
CA VAL A 441 -1.46 3.66 -20.07
C VAL A 441 -1.45 2.90 -21.41
N HIS A 442 -1.99 3.51 -22.46
CA HIS A 442 -2.12 2.93 -23.81
C HIS A 442 -0.87 3.13 -24.68
N LEU A 443 0.10 3.91 -24.23
CA LEU A 443 1.34 4.15 -24.96
C LEU A 443 2.39 3.06 -24.70
N THR A 444 3.19 2.74 -25.70
CA THR A 444 4.34 1.84 -25.62
C THR A 444 5.51 2.44 -26.40
N PRO A 445 6.78 2.29 -25.97
CA PRO A 445 7.92 2.82 -26.70
C PRO A 445 8.28 2.02 -27.96
N VAL A 446 7.86 0.76 -28.06
CA VAL A 446 8.15 -0.17 -29.16
C VAL A 446 6.90 -1.01 -29.43
N SER A 447 6.56 -1.27 -30.69
CA SER A 447 5.44 -2.17 -31.02
C SER A 447 5.75 -3.64 -30.78
N LYS A 448 4.71 -4.41 -30.45
CA LYS A 448 4.73 -5.87 -30.27
C LYS A 448 5.54 -6.66 -31.30
N GLU A 449 5.49 -6.28 -32.58
CA GLU A 449 6.16 -7.01 -33.67
C GLU A 449 7.69 -7.04 -33.52
N HIS A 450 8.26 -5.96 -32.96
CA HIS A 450 9.71 -5.79 -32.81
C HIS A 450 10.24 -6.39 -31.49
N LEU A 451 9.36 -6.72 -30.54
CA LEU A 451 9.74 -7.26 -29.23
C LEU A 451 10.41 -8.64 -29.30
N ARG A 452 10.16 -9.43 -30.36
CA ARG A 452 10.73 -10.78 -30.54
C ARG A 452 12.26 -10.82 -30.66
N SER A 453 12.88 -9.69 -30.98
CA SER A 453 14.35 -9.57 -31.08
C SER A 453 15.03 -9.46 -29.71
N TYR A 454 14.26 -9.23 -28.64
CA TYR A 454 14.75 -9.07 -27.28
C TYR A 454 14.63 -10.36 -26.48
N ASP A 455 15.63 -10.64 -25.64
CA ASP A 455 15.56 -11.72 -24.65
C ASP A 455 14.86 -11.28 -23.36
N LEU A 456 14.91 -9.97 -23.06
CA LEU A 456 14.32 -9.38 -21.88
C LEU A 456 13.83 -7.96 -22.14
N VAL A 457 12.65 -7.65 -21.59
CA VAL A 457 12.08 -6.29 -21.54
C VAL A 457 11.89 -5.86 -20.09
N PHE A 458 12.53 -4.76 -19.71
CA PHE A 458 12.38 -4.09 -18.43
C PHE A 458 11.61 -2.78 -18.62
N ASP A 459 10.70 -2.47 -17.70
CA ASP A 459 10.01 -1.19 -17.67
C ASP A 459 10.11 -0.58 -16.27
N ALA A 460 10.66 0.62 -16.12
CA ALA A 460 10.76 1.32 -14.84
C ALA A 460 9.40 1.86 -14.36
N VAL A 461 8.42 1.96 -15.25
CA VAL A 461 7.05 2.33 -14.88
C VAL A 461 6.44 1.21 -14.03
N TYR A 462 5.87 1.59 -12.88
CA TYR A 462 5.23 0.67 -11.93
C TYR A 462 3.77 1.02 -11.62
N THR A 463 3.26 2.08 -12.26
CA THR A 463 1.86 2.54 -12.17
C THR A 463 1.38 2.90 -13.58
N PRO A 464 0.68 1.99 -14.29
CA PRO A 464 0.20 0.69 -13.81
C PRO A 464 1.34 -0.35 -13.69
N ARG A 465 1.09 -1.45 -12.97
CA ARG A 465 2.06 -2.56 -12.80
C ARG A 465 2.36 -3.27 -14.12
N ASN A 466 1.30 -3.57 -14.87
CA ASN A 466 1.33 -4.25 -16.16
C ASN A 466 1.15 -3.19 -17.24
N THR A 467 2.26 -2.59 -17.68
CA THR A 467 2.22 -1.61 -18.78
C THR A 467 1.95 -2.33 -20.09
N ARG A 468 1.43 -1.60 -21.09
CA ARG A 468 1.26 -2.13 -22.45
C ARG A 468 2.54 -2.78 -22.99
N LEU A 469 3.71 -2.18 -22.72
CA LEU A 469 5.01 -2.73 -23.10
C LEU A 469 5.24 -4.12 -22.51
N LEU A 470 5.01 -4.30 -21.21
CA LEU A 470 5.23 -5.57 -20.53
C LEU A 470 4.18 -6.63 -20.95
N GLN A 471 2.93 -6.23 -21.15
CA GLN A 471 1.87 -7.10 -21.67
C GLN A 471 2.22 -7.63 -23.06
N GLU A 472 2.54 -6.74 -24.00
CA GLU A 472 2.90 -7.11 -25.37
C GLU A 472 4.19 -7.96 -25.40
N ALA A 473 5.16 -7.71 -24.51
CA ALA A 473 6.39 -8.51 -24.40
C ALA A 473 6.11 -9.93 -23.89
N ALA A 474 5.25 -10.08 -22.88
CA ALA A 474 4.85 -11.38 -22.36
C ALA A 474 4.11 -12.21 -23.42
N GLU A 475 3.21 -11.59 -24.18
CA GLU A 475 2.45 -12.25 -25.26
C GLU A 475 3.33 -12.83 -26.37
N VAL A 476 4.53 -12.27 -26.60
CA VAL A 476 5.49 -12.78 -27.58
C VAL A 476 6.55 -13.71 -26.96
N GLY A 477 6.41 -14.06 -25.67
CA GLY A 477 7.28 -15.01 -24.98
C GLY A 477 8.62 -14.42 -24.50
N VAL A 478 8.72 -13.10 -24.41
CA VAL A 478 9.93 -12.41 -23.93
C VAL A 478 9.92 -12.36 -22.40
N THR A 479 11.09 -12.49 -21.77
CA THR A 479 11.19 -12.36 -20.31
C THR A 479 10.90 -10.92 -19.89
N ILE A 480 9.96 -10.73 -18.96
CA ILE A 480 9.59 -9.39 -18.48
C ILE A 480 10.09 -9.10 -17.06
N VAL A 481 10.50 -7.86 -16.83
CA VAL A 481 10.84 -7.33 -15.51
C VAL A 481 10.05 -6.04 -15.26
N SER A 482 9.10 -6.13 -14.33
CA SER A 482 8.24 -5.00 -13.94
C SER A 482 8.98 -3.96 -13.12
N GLY A 483 8.58 -2.70 -13.25
CA GLY A 483 9.12 -1.58 -12.47
C GLY A 483 8.87 -1.72 -10.98
N VAL A 484 7.92 -2.57 -10.58
CA VAL A 484 7.70 -2.90 -9.16
C VAL A 484 8.93 -3.60 -8.55
N GLU A 485 9.65 -4.42 -9.32
CA GLU A 485 10.90 -5.06 -8.88
C GLU A 485 11.94 -4.00 -8.51
N MET A 486 12.18 -3.07 -9.44
CA MET A 486 13.07 -1.92 -9.21
C MET A 486 12.59 -1.11 -8.01
N PHE A 487 11.30 -0.79 -7.93
CA PHE A 487 10.72 0.05 -6.87
C PHE A 487 10.96 -0.54 -5.46
N ILE A 488 10.82 -1.85 -5.30
CA ILE A 488 11.06 -2.51 -4.01
C ILE A 488 12.55 -2.51 -3.67
N ARG A 489 13.40 -2.89 -4.62
CA ARG A 489 14.86 -2.97 -4.43
C ARG A 489 15.47 -1.62 -4.08
N GLN A 490 15.08 -0.56 -4.78
CA GLN A 490 15.58 0.78 -4.50
C GLN A 490 15.08 1.30 -3.14
N ALA A 491 13.86 0.93 -2.74
CA ALA A 491 13.29 1.32 -1.45
C ALA A 491 13.96 0.59 -0.28
N LEU A 492 14.37 -0.67 -0.48
CA LEU A 492 15.20 -1.43 0.47
C LEU A 492 16.54 -0.72 0.69
N GLY A 493 17.20 -0.32 -0.39
CA GLY A 493 18.43 0.48 -0.31
C GLY A 493 18.23 1.79 0.44
N GLN A 494 17.15 2.51 0.14
CA GLN A 494 16.78 3.75 0.82
C GLN A 494 16.52 3.55 2.30
N PHE A 495 15.72 2.55 2.67
CA PHE A 495 15.40 2.26 4.06
C PHE A 495 16.66 1.97 4.87
N LYS A 496 17.58 1.16 4.33
CA LYS A 496 18.88 0.88 4.96
C LYS A 496 19.66 2.17 5.22
N LEU A 497 19.63 3.13 4.29
CA LEU A 497 20.27 4.44 4.46
C LEU A 497 19.54 5.31 5.50
N PHE A 498 18.21 5.36 5.45
CA PHE A 498 17.37 6.14 6.38
C PHE A 498 17.54 5.69 7.83
N THR A 499 17.64 4.38 8.06
CA THR A 499 17.71 3.80 9.41
C THR A 499 19.14 3.46 9.83
N ASN A 500 20.15 3.87 9.05
CA ASN A 500 21.57 3.56 9.31
C ASN A 500 21.84 2.06 9.51
N GLY A 501 21.20 1.21 8.71
CA GLY A 501 21.38 -0.24 8.73
C GLY A 501 20.44 -1.02 9.65
N LEU A 502 19.58 -0.35 10.43
CA LEU A 502 18.55 -1.02 11.22
C LEU A 502 17.49 -1.67 10.30
N GLY A 503 17.49 -3.00 10.23
CA GLY A 503 16.32 -3.79 9.80
C GLY A 503 16.06 -3.89 8.30
N ALA A 504 17.04 -4.29 7.48
CA ALA A 504 16.78 -4.69 6.09
C ALA A 504 15.72 -5.82 5.99
N LEU A 505 15.70 -6.73 6.96
CA LEU A 505 14.74 -7.83 7.09
C LEU A 505 13.29 -7.35 7.33
N ALA A 506 13.10 -6.18 7.94
CA ALA A 506 11.78 -5.64 8.26
C ALA A 506 11.05 -5.12 7.03
N LEU A 507 11.72 -4.26 6.25
CA LEU A 507 11.16 -3.77 5.00
C LEU A 507 10.97 -4.94 4.02
N LEU A 508 11.89 -5.92 3.98
CA LEU A 508 11.74 -7.12 3.17
C LEU A 508 10.49 -7.94 3.57
N SER A 509 10.28 -8.13 4.87
CA SER A 509 9.07 -8.79 5.39
C SER A 509 7.80 -8.06 5.02
N ILE A 510 7.81 -6.72 5.08
CA ILE A 510 6.68 -5.88 4.71
C ILE A 510 6.49 -5.84 3.20
N CYS A 511 7.55 -5.89 2.39
CA CYS A 511 7.45 -6.08 0.95
C CYS A 511 6.75 -7.40 0.64
N LEU A 512 7.13 -8.51 1.30
CA LEU A 512 6.48 -9.80 1.12
C LEU A 512 5.01 -9.77 1.53
N ILE A 513 4.68 -9.07 2.62
CA ILE A 513 3.30 -8.90 3.09
C ILE A 513 2.50 -7.99 2.16
N LEU A 514 3.01 -6.82 1.74
CA LEU A 514 2.32 -5.91 0.82
C LEU A 514 2.19 -6.50 -0.59
N MET A 515 3.15 -7.30 -1.05
CA MET A 515 3.03 -8.04 -2.30
C MET A 515 1.97 -9.16 -2.21
N GLY A 516 1.68 -9.65 -0.99
CA GLY A 516 0.54 -10.53 -0.70
C GLY A 516 -0.79 -9.79 -0.41
N LEU A 517 -0.77 -8.61 0.22
CA LEU A 517 -1.95 -7.84 0.66
C LEU A 517 -2.47 -6.85 -0.40
N VAL A 518 -1.63 -6.43 -1.35
CA VAL A 518 -2.09 -5.66 -2.54
C VAL A 518 -3.08 -6.48 -3.38
N ILE A 519 -3.19 -7.79 -3.16
CA ILE A 519 -4.22 -8.66 -3.75
C ILE A 519 -5.63 -8.37 -3.17
N VAL A 520 -5.76 -7.75 -2.00
CA VAL A 520 -7.07 -7.59 -1.32
C VAL A 520 -7.71 -6.20 -1.47
N ILE A 521 -6.96 -5.14 -1.83
CA ILE A 521 -7.52 -3.76 -1.78
C ILE A 521 -7.74 -3.08 -3.14
N HIS A 522 -7.22 -3.57 -4.27
CA HIS A 522 -7.70 -3.12 -5.59
C HIS A 522 -7.76 -4.28 -6.59
N VAL A 523 -8.92 -4.46 -7.20
CA VAL A 523 -9.26 -5.52 -8.15
C VAL A 523 -8.62 -5.23 -9.52
N VAL A 524 -8.21 -6.32 -10.19
CA VAL A 524 -7.88 -6.52 -11.63
C VAL A 524 -6.38 -6.52 -12.02
N ASP A 525 -6.01 -7.64 -12.67
CA ASP A 525 -4.85 -7.98 -13.50
C ASP A 525 -3.61 -8.68 -12.89
N ASP A 526 -3.50 -9.96 -13.29
CA ASP A 526 -2.31 -10.79 -13.50
C ASP A 526 -1.14 -10.65 -12.52
N PHE A 527 -1.12 -11.58 -11.56
CA PHE A 527 0.10 -11.95 -10.85
C PHE A 527 0.72 -13.19 -11.50
N ASP A 528 1.86 -13.00 -12.16
CA ASP A 528 2.83 -14.07 -12.35
C ASP A 528 3.42 -14.45 -10.98
N HIS A 529 3.23 -15.71 -10.54
CA HIS A 529 3.79 -16.26 -9.30
C HIS A 529 5.33 -16.16 -9.18
N VAL A 530 6.01 -15.82 -10.29
CA VAL A 530 7.45 -15.51 -10.37
C VAL A 530 7.82 -14.24 -9.57
N PHE A 531 6.90 -13.29 -9.40
CA PHE A 531 7.12 -12.05 -8.64
C PHE A 531 7.37 -12.28 -7.13
N LEU A 532 6.72 -13.29 -6.53
CA LEU A 532 6.98 -13.70 -5.15
C LEU A 532 8.34 -14.42 -5.01
N MET A 533 8.82 -15.06 -6.10
CA MET A 533 10.16 -15.65 -6.18
C MET A 533 11.26 -14.57 -6.24
N ARG A 534 11.05 -13.46 -6.97
CA ARG A 534 12.08 -12.44 -7.28
C ARG A 534 12.52 -11.54 -6.11
N VAL A 535 11.65 -11.26 -5.15
CA VAL A 535 12.02 -10.43 -3.97
C VAL A 535 12.68 -11.26 -2.85
N CYS A 536 12.41 -12.56 -2.80
CA CYS A 536 13.01 -13.48 -1.83
C CYS A 536 14.47 -13.85 -2.16
N VAL A 537 14.86 -13.85 -3.44
CA VAL A 537 16.22 -14.21 -3.91
C VAL A 537 17.28 -13.21 -3.45
N LEU A 538 16.90 -11.98 -3.11
CA LEU A 538 17.85 -10.90 -2.82
C LEU A 538 18.55 -10.98 -1.47
N PHE A 539 18.00 -11.68 -0.48
CA PHE A 539 18.55 -11.66 0.87
C PHE A 539 18.32 -13.00 1.58
N ASP A 540 19.29 -13.89 1.40
CA ASP A 540 19.49 -15.17 2.11
C ASP A 540 18.77 -16.44 1.63
N GLY A 541 18.04 -16.48 0.51
CA GLY A 541 17.66 -17.77 -0.12
C GLY A 541 16.50 -18.54 0.53
N THR A 542 15.70 -17.88 1.36
CA THR A 542 14.34 -18.30 1.77
C THR A 542 13.33 -18.12 0.61
N ARG A 543 12.28 -18.94 0.47
CA ARG A 543 11.30 -18.91 -0.65
C ARG A 543 9.87 -19.30 -0.21
N SER A 544 8.86 -18.91 -0.98
CA SER A 544 7.48 -19.43 -0.94
C SER A 544 7.09 -19.95 -2.33
N ILE A 545 6.31 -21.03 -2.42
CA ILE A 545 6.07 -21.79 -3.67
C ILE A 545 4.57 -21.97 -3.90
N GLY A 546 4.07 -21.52 -5.05
CA GLY A 546 2.68 -21.65 -5.50
C GLY A 546 2.38 -22.94 -6.28
N LEU A 547 1.11 -23.19 -6.59
CA LEU A 547 0.71 -24.24 -7.54
C LEU A 547 1.25 -23.90 -8.94
N PRO A 548 1.64 -24.90 -9.77
CA PRO A 548 1.66 -26.35 -9.52
C PRO A 548 2.99 -26.87 -8.93
N HIS A 549 3.94 -26.00 -8.57
CA HIS A 549 5.35 -26.39 -8.35
C HIS A 549 5.67 -26.94 -6.96
N LYS A 550 4.71 -26.95 -6.02
CA LYS A 550 4.91 -27.41 -4.63
C LYS A 550 5.43 -28.85 -4.52
N GLU A 551 5.05 -29.74 -5.44
CA GLU A 551 5.51 -31.14 -5.44
C GLU A 551 6.96 -31.25 -5.96
N ALA A 552 7.28 -30.53 -7.03
CA ALA A 552 8.63 -30.51 -7.62
C ALA A 552 9.67 -29.89 -6.67
N ALA A 553 9.23 -28.92 -5.85
CA ALA A 553 10.07 -28.23 -4.88
C ALA A 553 10.72 -29.14 -3.83
N VAL A 554 10.13 -30.30 -3.55
CA VAL A 554 10.69 -31.29 -2.63
C VAL A 554 12.09 -31.73 -3.09
N ALA A 555 12.29 -31.89 -4.39
CA ALA A 555 13.58 -32.31 -4.97
C ALA A 555 14.63 -31.18 -5.00
N CYS A 556 14.21 -29.93 -4.77
CA CYS A 556 15.09 -28.76 -4.78
C CYS A 556 15.63 -28.39 -3.39
N CYS A 557 15.24 -29.13 -2.34
CA CYS A 557 15.67 -28.87 -0.98
C CYS A 557 16.76 -29.87 -0.56
N ASP A 558 17.80 -29.38 0.13
CA ASP A 558 18.83 -30.24 0.75
C ASP A 558 18.23 -31.05 1.91
N GLU A 559 17.28 -30.46 2.65
CA GLU A 559 16.53 -31.09 3.73
C GLU A 559 15.04 -30.72 3.62
N VAL A 560 14.15 -31.61 4.06
CA VAL A 560 12.70 -31.35 4.06
C VAL A 560 12.15 -31.68 5.44
N ASP A 561 11.40 -30.74 6.01
CA ASP A 561 10.70 -30.88 7.27
C ASP A 561 9.83 -32.16 7.29
N PRO A 562 9.77 -32.91 8.40
CA PRO A 562 9.03 -34.17 8.46
C PRO A 562 7.57 -34.08 8.01
N LEU A 563 6.87 -32.98 8.31
CA LEU A 563 5.49 -32.76 7.88
C LEU A 563 5.45 -32.54 6.36
N ALA A 564 6.29 -31.64 5.84
CA ALA A 564 6.38 -31.37 4.40
C ALA A 564 6.76 -32.61 3.58
N LYS A 565 7.66 -33.45 4.13
CA LYS A 565 8.08 -34.72 3.54
C LYS A 565 6.94 -35.73 3.50
N SER A 566 6.15 -35.80 4.57
CA SER A 566 4.97 -36.68 4.64
C SER A 566 3.90 -36.25 3.65
N ILE A 567 3.65 -34.94 3.55
CA ILE A 567 2.72 -34.36 2.57
C ILE A 567 3.20 -34.62 1.13
N GLY A 568 4.51 -34.63 0.91
CA GLY A 568 5.12 -34.72 -0.42
C GLY A 568 5.01 -33.40 -1.20
N ALA A 569 4.94 -32.28 -0.50
CA ALA A 569 4.87 -30.95 -1.10
C ALA A 569 5.52 -29.90 -0.20
N VAL A 570 6.33 -29.02 -0.78
CA VAL A 570 6.98 -27.88 -0.13
C VAL A 570 6.37 -26.60 -0.68
N ASN A 571 5.81 -25.76 0.20
CA ASN A 571 5.31 -24.43 -0.16
C ASN A 571 6.22 -23.30 0.39
N THR A 572 7.24 -23.64 1.16
CA THR A 572 8.14 -22.69 1.85
C THR A 572 9.55 -23.28 1.93
N ILE A 573 10.58 -22.57 1.53
CA ILE A 573 11.99 -23.00 1.66
C ILE A 573 12.72 -22.00 2.52
N ILE A 574 13.64 -22.46 3.37
CA ILE A 574 14.51 -21.61 4.16
C ILE A 574 15.95 -22.00 3.90
N ARG A 575 16.81 -21.06 3.55
CA ARG A 575 18.24 -21.29 3.66
C ARG A 575 18.65 -21.16 5.10
N ARG A 576 19.14 -22.24 5.69
CA ARG A 576 19.55 -22.26 7.09
C ARG A 576 20.83 -21.42 7.25
N PRO A 577 20.87 -20.40 8.12
CA PRO A 577 22.02 -19.50 8.24
C PRO A 577 23.31 -20.19 8.72
N THR A 578 23.19 -21.34 9.41
CA THR A 578 24.34 -22.03 10.01
C THR A 578 25.20 -22.81 9.02
N ASP A 579 24.58 -23.41 8.00
CA ASP A 579 25.23 -24.33 7.05
C ASP A 579 24.88 -24.05 5.58
N GLY A 580 24.00 -23.07 5.32
CA GLY A 580 23.59 -22.66 3.99
C GLY A 580 22.63 -23.62 3.28
N LYS A 581 22.19 -24.70 3.93
CA LYS A 581 21.29 -25.71 3.34
C LYS A 581 19.88 -25.17 3.11
N LEU A 582 19.26 -25.57 2.02
CA LEU A 582 17.86 -25.30 1.71
C LEU A 582 16.96 -26.32 2.42
N VAL A 583 16.14 -25.82 3.34
CA VAL A 583 15.20 -26.62 4.14
C VAL A 583 13.77 -26.32 3.70
N GLY A 584 13.06 -27.33 3.20
CA GLY A 584 11.67 -27.20 2.75
C GLY A 584 10.66 -27.44 3.88
N TYR A 585 9.62 -26.61 3.96
CA TYR A 585 8.50 -26.67 4.89
C TYR A 585 7.15 -26.60 4.15
N ASN A 586 6.07 -26.98 4.84
CA ASN A 586 4.70 -26.87 4.35
C ASN A 586 3.84 -26.10 5.36
N THR A 587 3.58 -24.82 5.09
CA THR A 587 2.73 -23.95 5.92
C THR A 587 1.26 -23.95 5.50
N ASP A 588 0.91 -24.56 4.35
CA ASP A 588 -0.49 -24.69 3.91
C ASP A 588 -1.28 -25.58 4.88
N CYS A 589 -0.66 -26.65 5.39
CA CYS A 589 -1.31 -27.66 6.22
C CYS A 589 -2.00 -27.03 7.44
N ASP A 590 -1.24 -26.32 8.27
CA ASP A 590 -1.79 -25.63 9.44
C ASP A 590 -2.73 -24.50 9.04
N ALA A 591 -2.38 -23.73 7.99
CA ALA A 591 -3.18 -22.61 7.54
C ALA A 591 -4.60 -22.99 7.13
N CYS A 592 -4.76 -24.06 6.33
CA CYS A 592 -6.08 -24.56 5.93
C CYS A 592 -6.88 -25.06 7.15
N ILE A 593 -6.24 -25.82 8.03
CA ILE A 593 -6.93 -26.45 9.16
C ILE A 593 -7.38 -25.42 10.17
N THR A 594 -6.54 -24.46 10.55
CA THR A 594 -6.95 -23.42 11.49
C THR A 594 -8.04 -22.52 10.90
N ALA A 595 -7.99 -22.20 9.59
CA ALA A 595 -9.05 -21.45 8.93
C ALA A 595 -10.42 -22.16 9.03
N ILE A 596 -10.44 -23.48 8.83
CA ILE A 596 -11.66 -24.28 8.90
C ILE A 596 -12.12 -24.48 10.36
N GLU A 597 -11.21 -24.75 11.29
CA GLU A 597 -11.53 -24.93 12.71
C GLU A 597 -12.12 -23.64 13.31
N ASP A 598 -11.53 -22.48 13.03
CA ASP A 598 -12.01 -21.18 13.55
C ASP A 598 -13.42 -20.88 13.04
N ALA A 599 -13.68 -21.06 11.73
CA ALA A 599 -15.00 -20.84 11.15
C ALA A 599 -16.09 -21.76 11.74
N LEU A 600 -15.73 -22.99 12.13
CA LEU A 600 -16.65 -23.91 12.81
C LEU A 600 -16.84 -23.55 14.30
N GLN A 601 -15.82 -23.02 14.97
CA GLN A 601 -15.89 -22.61 16.37
C GLN A 601 -16.72 -21.34 16.58
N GLU A 602 -16.61 -20.34 15.69
CA GLU A 602 -17.44 -19.12 15.73
C GLU A 602 -18.94 -19.45 15.69
N ARG A 603 -19.31 -20.55 15.01
CA ARG A 603 -20.69 -21.06 14.96
C ARG A 603 -21.12 -21.72 16.29
N GLN A 604 -20.19 -22.39 17.00
CA GLN A 604 -20.47 -23.11 18.26
C GLN A 604 -20.52 -22.20 19.50
N THR A 605 -19.84 -21.05 19.49
CA THR A 605 -19.84 -20.07 20.61
C THR A 605 -21.20 -19.42 20.90
N SER A 606 -22.24 -19.76 20.14
CA SER A 606 -23.64 -19.43 20.46
C SER A 606 -24.28 -20.39 21.50
N ASN A 607 -23.65 -21.54 21.83
CA ASN A 607 -24.21 -22.58 22.70
C ASN A 607 -23.33 -23.04 23.90
N GLY A 608 -22.24 -22.35 24.22
CA GLY A 608 -21.69 -22.34 25.59
C GLY A 608 -20.90 -23.55 26.14
N GLU A 609 -20.44 -24.50 25.33
CA GLU A 609 -19.49 -25.54 25.80
C GLU A 609 -18.22 -25.59 24.93
N VAL A 610 -17.07 -25.30 25.54
CA VAL A 610 -15.75 -25.48 24.91
C VAL A 610 -15.30 -26.92 25.17
N THR A 611 -15.29 -27.75 24.13
CA THR A 611 -14.75 -29.11 24.20
C THR A 611 -13.28 -29.15 23.76
N ASN A 612 -12.46 -30.01 24.37
CA ASN A 612 -11.04 -30.18 24.03
C ASN A 612 -10.79 -30.99 22.72
N VAL A 613 -11.84 -31.21 21.93
CA VAL A 613 -11.81 -32.04 20.72
C VAL A 613 -11.90 -31.12 19.51
N SER A 614 -11.06 -31.36 18.49
CA SER A 614 -11.09 -30.60 17.23
C SER A 614 -12.49 -30.61 16.61
N PRO A 615 -13.02 -29.45 16.14
CA PRO A 615 -14.37 -29.36 15.59
C PRO A 615 -14.54 -30.14 14.27
N ILE A 616 -13.43 -30.60 13.68
CA ILE A 616 -13.40 -31.39 12.46
C ILE A 616 -13.18 -32.90 12.70
N ALA A 617 -12.93 -33.32 13.93
CA ALA A 617 -12.75 -34.73 14.25
C ALA A 617 -14.00 -35.57 13.91
N GLY A 618 -13.82 -36.70 13.24
CA GLY A 618 -14.90 -37.59 12.81
C GLY A 618 -15.73 -37.11 11.61
N ARG A 619 -15.62 -35.84 11.21
CA ARG A 619 -16.32 -35.29 10.03
C ARG A 619 -15.74 -35.83 8.73
N LEU A 620 -16.57 -35.87 7.69
CA LEU A 620 -16.18 -36.26 6.34
C LEU A 620 -15.78 -35.05 5.49
N PHE A 621 -14.53 -35.04 5.03
CA PHE A 621 -14.00 -34.09 4.05
C PHE A 621 -14.16 -34.67 2.64
N VAL A 622 -14.90 -33.95 1.81
CA VAL A 622 -14.99 -34.15 0.36
C VAL A 622 -13.97 -33.20 -0.27
N LEU A 623 -12.81 -33.74 -0.64
CA LEU A 623 -11.69 -32.98 -1.18
C LEU A 623 -11.65 -33.06 -2.71
N VAL A 624 -11.73 -31.92 -3.38
CA VAL A 624 -11.61 -31.81 -4.83
C VAL A 624 -10.22 -31.29 -5.19
N GLY A 625 -9.37 -32.15 -5.74
CA GLY A 625 -7.98 -31.83 -6.07
C GLY A 625 -6.96 -32.57 -5.20
N ALA A 626 -5.84 -32.97 -5.82
CA ALA A 626 -4.79 -33.79 -5.21
C ALA A 626 -3.38 -33.24 -5.53
N GLY A 627 -3.29 -31.95 -5.86
CA GLY A 627 -2.01 -31.23 -5.96
C GLY A 627 -1.54 -30.74 -4.59
N GLY A 628 -0.50 -29.90 -4.53
CA GLY A 628 0.14 -29.49 -3.27
C GLY A 628 -0.81 -28.98 -2.17
N ALA A 629 -1.78 -28.12 -2.50
CA ALA A 629 -2.77 -27.63 -1.53
C ALA A 629 -3.73 -28.74 -1.05
N GLY A 630 -4.21 -29.58 -1.97
CA GLY A 630 -5.05 -30.73 -1.64
C GLY A 630 -4.32 -31.76 -0.77
N ARG A 631 -3.04 -32.01 -1.04
CA ARG A 631 -2.19 -32.85 -0.19
C ARG A 631 -2.08 -32.28 1.23
N ALA A 632 -1.74 -31.00 1.36
CA ALA A 632 -1.60 -30.36 2.66
C ALA A 632 -2.90 -30.44 3.49
N LEU A 633 -4.05 -30.14 2.87
CA LEU A 633 -5.34 -30.24 3.55
C LEU A 633 -5.73 -31.68 3.91
N ALA A 634 -5.49 -32.65 3.02
CA ALA A 634 -5.79 -34.06 3.30
C ALA A 634 -5.00 -34.59 4.52
N PHE A 635 -3.71 -34.28 4.59
CA PHE A 635 -2.86 -34.64 5.73
C PHE A 635 -3.29 -33.91 7.01
N GLY A 636 -3.55 -32.61 6.91
CA GLY A 636 -4.05 -31.81 8.04
C GLY A 636 -5.35 -32.37 8.61
N ALA A 637 -6.34 -32.64 7.76
CA ALA A 637 -7.65 -33.14 8.17
C ALA A 637 -7.53 -34.51 8.85
N LYS A 638 -6.71 -35.41 8.30
CA LYS A 638 -6.45 -36.72 8.89
C LYS A 638 -5.71 -36.66 10.22
N SER A 639 -4.76 -35.74 10.36
CA SER A 639 -4.05 -35.53 11.65
C SER A 639 -5.00 -35.10 12.78
N LYS A 640 -6.14 -34.48 12.44
CA LYS A 640 -7.20 -34.06 13.35
C LYS A 640 -8.33 -35.09 13.52
N GLY A 641 -8.19 -36.28 12.93
CA GLY A 641 -9.16 -37.37 13.06
C GLY A 641 -10.34 -37.30 12.10
N ALA A 642 -10.28 -36.50 11.03
CA ALA A 642 -11.32 -36.45 10.01
C ALA A 642 -11.25 -37.66 9.05
N ARG A 643 -12.39 -38.00 8.44
CA ARG A 643 -12.47 -38.91 7.28
C ARG A 643 -12.26 -38.07 6.02
N VAL A 644 -11.55 -38.60 5.02
CA VAL A 644 -11.21 -37.86 3.79
C VAL A 644 -11.53 -38.73 2.58
N VAL A 645 -12.30 -38.17 1.65
CA VAL A 645 -12.61 -38.74 0.33
C VAL A 645 -12.13 -37.76 -0.72
N ILE A 646 -11.38 -38.27 -1.71
CA ILE A 646 -10.65 -37.46 -2.66
C ILE A 646 -11.19 -37.67 -4.07
N PHE A 647 -11.55 -36.56 -4.70
CA PHE A 647 -11.98 -36.50 -6.09
C PHE A 647 -10.94 -35.71 -6.90
N ASN A 648 -10.57 -36.23 -8.07
CA ASN A 648 -9.63 -35.55 -8.96
C ASN A 648 -9.89 -35.94 -10.41
N ARG A 649 -9.70 -35.00 -11.34
CA ARG A 649 -9.71 -35.25 -12.79
C ARG A 649 -8.78 -36.39 -13.22
N ASN A 650 -7.67 -36.57 -12.51
CA ASN A 650 -6.79 -37.72 -12.64
C ASN A 650 -7.04 -38.65 -11.44
N PHE A 651 -7.77 -39.74 -11.69
CA PHE A 651 -8.16 -40.68 -10.66
C PHE A 651 -6.97 -41.38 -9.99
N GLU A 652 -5.89 -41.68 -10.72
CA GLU A 652 -4.69 -42.28 -10.14
C GLU A 652 -4.03 -41.34 -9.11
N ARG A 653 -4.02 -40.03 -9.37
CA ARG A 653 -3.55 -39.03 -8.39
C ARG A 653 -4.42 -39.01 -7.13
N ALA A 654 -5.74 -39.13 -7.26
CA ALA A 654 -6.64 -39.25 -6.11
C ALA A 654 -6.34 -40.53 -5.31
N GLN A 655 -6.20 -41.68 -5.97
CA GLN A 655 -5.86 -42.94 -5.32
C GLN A 655 -4.51 -42.89 -4.60
N CYS A 656 -3.50 -42.27 -5.20
CA CYS A 656 -2.18 -42.10 -4.58
C CYS A 656 -2.28 -41.29 -3.28
N LEU A 657 -2.98 -40.15 -3.31
CA LEU A 657 -3.15 -39.32 -2.12
C LEU A 657 -4.02 -40.02 -1.05
N ALA A 658 -5.10 -40.70 -1.45
CA ALA A 658 -5.97 -41.42 -0.53
C ALA A 658 -5.22 -42.53 0.22
N ARG A 659 -4.35 -43.30 -0.47
CA ARG A 659 -3.48 -44.28 0.19
C ARG A 659 -2.53 -43.63 1.20
N ALA A 660 -1.95 -42.47 0.85
CA ALA A 660 -1.01 -41.76 1.70
C ALA A 660 -1.64 -41.27 3.02
N VAL A 661 -2.93 -40.93 3.01
CA VAL A 661 -3.64 -40.39 4.18
C VAL A 661 -4.65 -41.38 4.79
N SER A 662 -4.65 -42.66 4.37
CA SER A 662 -5.68 -43.65 4.76
C SER A 662 -7.11 -43.13 4.57
N GLY A 663 -7.36 -42.52 3.41
CA GLY A 663 -8.66 -42.03 2.94
C GLY A 663 -9.22 -42.89 1.81
N GLU A 664 -10.28 -42.40 1.18
CA GLU A 664 -10.92 -43.02 0.02
C GLU A 664 -10.74 -42.14 -1.22
N ALA A 665 -10.72 -42.74 -2.41
CA ALA A 665 -10.69 -42.03 -3.68
C ALA A 665 -11.84 -42.50 -4.55
N LEU A 666 -12.59 -41.56 -5.10
CA LEU A 666 -13.71 -41.83 -6.01
C LEU A 666 -13.52 -41.10 -7.35
N PRO A 667 -14.03 -41.65 -8.46
CA PRO A 667 -14.03 -40.95 -9.75
C PRO A 667 -14.75 -39.60 -9.66
N ILE A 668 -14.22 -38.58 -10.35
CA ILE A 668 -14.74 -37.19 -10.28
C ILE A 668 -16.20 -37.10 -10.74
N GLU A 669 -16.63 -38.02 -11.60
CA GLU A 669 -18.00 -38.11 -12.12
C GLU A 669 -19.02 -38.46 -11.03
N GLN A 670 -18.57 -39.03 -9.91
CA GLN A 670 -19.44 -39.38 -8.79
C GLN A 670 -19.63 -38.21 -7.81
N LEU A 671 -18.86 -37.13 -7.91
CA LEU A 671 -18.85 -36.02 -6.95
C LEU A 671 -20.24 -35.42 -6.73
N GLU A 672 -20.97 -35.12 -7.81
CA GLU A 672 -22.30 -34.49 -7.76
C GLU A 672 -23.37 -35.35 -7.06
N THR A 673 -23.16 -36.67 -7.01
CA THR A 673 -24.09 -37.64 -6.42
C THR A 673 -23.61 -38.19 -5.07
N TYR A 674 -22.43 -37.77 -4.61
CA TYR A 674 -21.81 -38.28 -3.40
C TYR A 674 -22.31 -37.52 -2.16
N CYS A 675 -23.26 -38.11 -1.45
CA CYS A 675 -23.78 -37.56 -0.19
C CYS A 675 -24.10 -38.68 0.81
N PRO A 676 -23.08 -39.36 1.38
CA PRO A 676 -23.29 -40.48 2.29
C PRO A 676 -23.85 -40.07 3.66
N GLU A 677 -23.63 -38.82 4.08
CA GLU A 677 -24.07 -38.27 5.36
C GLU A 677 -24.25 -36.75 5.27
N ASN A 678 -24.97 -36.15 6.22
CA ASN A 678 -25.09 -34.70 6.35
C ASN A 678 -23.95 -34.13 7.20
N GLY A 679 -23.62 -32.85 7.02
CA GLY A 679 -22.63 -32.15 7.83
C GLY A 679 -21.18 -32.39 7.38
N MET A 680 -21.01 -32.77 6.11
CA MET A 680 -19.72 -32.90 5.44
C MET A 680 -19.03 -31.55 5.26
N ILE A 681 -17.73 -31.57 4.98
CA ILE A 681 -16.94 -30.39 4.63
C ILE A 681 -16.49 -30.53 3.17
N LEU A 682 -16.91 -29.61 2.31
CA LEU A 682 -16.42 -29.55 0.93
C LEU A 682 -15.16 -28.69 0.89
N ALA A 683 -14.10 -29.21 0.26
CA ALA A 683 -12.87 -28.46 0.06
C ALA A 683 -12.45 -28.48 -1.41
N ASN A 684 -12.56 -27.34 -2.09
CA ASN A 684 -12.02 -27.16 -3.42
C ASN A 684 -10.53 -26.77 -3.33
N CYS A 685 -9.66 -27.68 -3.72
CA CYS A 685 -8.21 -27.49 -3.84
C CYS A 685 -7.72 -27.68 -5.29
N SER A 686 -8.64 -27.51 -6.24
CA SER A 686 -8.38 -27.57 -7.67
C SER A 686 -8.32 -26.16 -8.28
N ALA A 687 -8.10 -26.06 -9.59
CA ALA A 687 -8.17 -24.79 -10.30
C ALA A 687 -9.60 -24.44 -10.78
N ILE A 688 -10.61 -25.25 -10.42
CA ILE A 688 -12.01 -24.98 -10.79
C ILE A 688 -12.46 -23.70 -10.09
N GLY A 689 -12.97 -22.72 -10.84
CA GLY A 689 -13.38 -21.41 -10.32
C GLY A 689 -12.24 -20.38 -10.26
N MET A 690 -11.02 -20.75 -10.67
CA MET A 690 -9.89 -19.85 -10.86
C MET A 690 -9.91 -19.25 -12.27
N GLU A 691 -9.35 -18.06 -12.45
CA GLU A 691 -9.23 -17.39 -13.75
C GLU A 691 -8.44 -18.24 -14.78
N PRO A 692 -8.89 -18.36 -16.05
CA PRO A 692 -10.03 -17.68 -16.69
C PRO A 692 -11.41 -18.31 -16.43
N ASP A 693 -11.46 -19.50 -15.82
CA ASP A 693 -12.65 -20.33 -15.65
C ASP A 693 -13.47 -19.99 -14.39
N VAL A 694 -13.60 -18.69 -14.08
CA VAL A 694 -14.25 -18.16 -12.86
C VAL A 694 -15.72 -18.55 -12.71
N HIS A 695 -16.34 -18.99 -13.80
CA HIS A 695 -17.75 -19.37 -13.88
C HIS A 695 -17.99 -20.86 -13.53
N LEU A 696 -16.94 -21.66 -13.37
CA LEU A 696 -17.05 -23.08 -13.01
C LEU A 696 -17.18 -23.27 -11.49
N THR A 697 -17.89 -24.33 -11.10
CA THR A 697 -18.02 -24.80 -9.73
C THR A 697 -17.88 -26.32 -9.72
N PRO A 698 -17.25 -26.94 -8.69
CA PRO A 698 -17.07 -28.38 -8.64
C PRO A 698 -18.38 -29.16 -8.41
N VAL A 699 -19.40 -28.52 -7.83
CA VAL A 699 -20.72 -29.12 -7.55
C VAL A 699 -21.84 -28.11 -7.76
N SER A 700 -23.07 -28.57 -7.98
CA SER A 700 -24.22 -27.68 -8.10
C SER A 700 -24.60 -27.02 -6.77
N LYS A 701 -25.22 -25.84 -6.87
CA LYS A 701 -25.82 -25.11 -5.74
C LYS A 701 -26.78 -25.96 -4.90
N GLU A 702 -27.52 -26.89 -5.51
CA GLU A 702 -28.46 -27.74 -4.78
C GLU A 702 -27.71 -28.75 -3.89
N HIS A 703 -26.62 -29.31 -4.40
CA HIS A 703 -25.78 -30.26 -3.69
C HIS A 703 -25.06 -29.62 -2.49
N LEU A 704 -24.78 -28.31 -2.53
CA LEU A 704 -24.13 -27.58 -1.44
C LEU A 704 -24.89 -27.65 -0.10
N ARG A 705 -26.21 -27.88 -0.11
CA ARG A 705 -27.03 -27.99 1.10
C ARG A 705 -26.67 -29.18 2.01
N SER A 706 -25.92 -30.15 1.50
CA SER A 706 -25.45 -31.31 2.26
C SER A 706 -24.22 -31.04 3.14
N TYR A 707 -23.56 -29.89 2.93
CA TYR A 707 -22.32 -29.52 3.62
C TYR A 707 -22.59 -28.53 4.76
N ASP A 708 -21.86 -28.67 5.85
CA ASP A 708 -21.87 -27.68 6.94
C ASP A 708 -20.91 -26.52 6.66
N LEU A 709 -19.84 -26.80 5.90
CA LEU A 709 -18.81 -25.84 5.54
C LEU A 709 -18.27 -26.11 4.13
N VAL A 710 -18.04 -25.03 3.39
CA VAL A 710 -17.37 -25.02 2.09
C VAL A 710 -16.10 -24.19 2.19
N PHE A 711 -14.96 -24.83 1.98
CA PHE A 711 -13.65 -24.21 1.84
C PHE A 711 -13.26 -24.18 0.37
N ASP A 712 -12.87 -23.01 -0.15
CA ASP A 712 -12.33 -22.89 -1.50
C ASP A 712 -10.92 -22.33 -1.43
N ALA A 713 -9.90 -23.15 -1.76
CA ALA A 713 -8.51 -22.71 -1.77
C ALA A 713 -8.21 -21.72 -2.90
N VAL A 714 -9.12 -21.54 -3.86
CA VAL A 714 -9.05 -20.48 -4.87
C VAL A 714 -9.30 -19.12 -4.21
N TYR A 715 -8.34 -18.21 -4.35
CA TYR A 715 -8.41 -16.85 -3.82
C TYR A 715 -8.41 -15.76 -4.92
N THR A 716 -8.29 -16.16 -6.19
CA THR A 716 -8.39 -15.28 -7.36
C THR A 716 -9.38 -15.90 -8.35
N PRO A 717 -10.63 -15.40 -8.42
CA PRO A 717 -11.18 -14.24 -7.70
C PRO A 717 -11.43 -14.52 -6.21
N ARG A 718 -11.45 -13.45 -5.38
CA ARG A 718 -11.68 -13.55 -3.92
C ARG A 718 -13.01 -14.21 -3.56
N ASN A 719 -14.06 -13.90 -4.32
CA ASN A 719 -15.40 -14.43 -4.12
C ASN A 719 -15.77 -15.33 -5.31
N THR A 720 -15.35 -16.59 -5.24
CA THR A 720 -15.62 -17.61 -6.24
C THR A 720 -17.11 -17.91 -6.35
N ARG A 721 -17.55 -18.40 -7.51
CA ARG A 721 -18.93 -18.86 -7.69
C ARG A 721 -19.33 -19.91 -6.64
N LEU A 722 -18.42 -20.81 -6.27
CA LEU A 722 -18.64 -21.82 -5.23
C LEU A 722 -18.98 -21.18 -3.88
N LEU A 723 -18.20 -20.17 -3.44
CA LEU A 723 -18.43 -19.49 -2.17
C LEU A 723 -19.72 -18.65 -2.20
N GLN A 724 -20.04 -18.02 -3.33
CA GLN A 724 -21.31 -17.30 -3.52
C GLN A 724 -22.51 -18.23 -3.39
N GLU A 725 -22.50 -19.35 -4.14
CA GLU A 725 -23.60 -20.32 -4.12
C GLU A 725 -23.75 -20.97 -2.74
N ALA A 726 -22.64 -21.25 -2.03
CA ALA A 726 -22.64 -21.79 -0.67
C ALA A 726 -23.25 -20.80 0.34
N ALA A 727 -22.88 -19.53 0.26
CA ALA A 727 -23.44 -18.48 1.12
C ALA A 727 -24.95 -18.30 0.89
N GLU A 728 -25.39 -18.35 -0.38
CA GLU A 728 -26.81 -18.24 -0.74
C GLU A 728 -27.69 -19.37 -0.18
N VAL A 729 -27.12 -20.56 0.03
CA VAL A 729 -27.82 -21.69 0.66
C VAL A 729 -27.59 -21.79 2.17
N GLY A 730 -26.92 -20.81 2.79
CA GLY A 730 -26.72 -20.71 4.24
C GLY A 730 -25.62 -21.61 4.80
N VAL A 731 -24.67 -22.04 3.96
CA VAL A 731 -23.52 -22.87 4.37
C VAL A 731 -22.37 -21.98 4.86
N THR A 732 -21.63 -22.42 5.88
CA THR A 732 -20.45 -21.69 6.35
C THR A 732 -19.38 -21.68 5.26
N ILE A 733 -18.84 -20.51 4.92
CA ILE A 733 -17.83 -20.39 3.87
C ILE A 733 -16.47 -20.04 4.45
N VAL A 734 -15.42 -20.60 3.88
CA VAL A 734 -14.03 -20.24 4.16
C VAL A 734 -13.33 -19.95 2.83
N SER A 735 -12.91 -18.69 2.65
CA SER A 735 -12.22 -18.25 1.45
C SER A 735 -10.74 -18.65 1.47
N GLY A 736 -10.16 -18.91 0.30
CA GLY A 736 -8.74 -19.18 0.12
C GLY A 736 -7.85 -18.02 0.56
N VAL A 737 -8.41 -16.81 0.69
CA VAL A 737 -7.73 -15.66 1.28
C VAL A 737 -7.37 -15.91 2.75
N GLU A 738 -8.24 -16.59 3.51
CA GLU A 738 -8.01 -16.91 4.92
C GLU A 738 -6.84 -17.88 5.09
N MET A 739 -6.79 -18.90 4.24
CA MET A 739 -5.63 -19.80 4.13
C MET A 739 -4.37 -19.01 3.75
N PHE A 740 -4.46 -18.14 2.73
CA PHE A 740 -3.31 -17.38 2.23
C PHE A 740 -2.68 -16.48 3.31
N ILE A 741 -3.51 -15.77 4.10
CA ILE A 741 -3.04 -14.93 5.21
C ILE A 741 -2.34 -15.79 6.28
N ARG A 742 -2.98 -16.89 6.71
CA ARG A 742 -2.42 -17.78 7.74
C ARG A 742 -1.16 -18.49 7.29
N GLN A 743 -1.09 -18.87 6.02
CA GLN A 743 0.09 -19.43 5.38
C GLN A 743 1.23 -18.40 5.42
N ALA A 744 0.96 -17.15 5.05
CA ALA A 744 1.94 -16.07 5.10
C ALA A 744 2.46 -15.81 6.53
N LEU A 745 1.59 -15.91 7.55
CA LEU A 745 2.00 -15.84 8.96
C LEU A 745 2.92 -17.01 9.37
N GLY A 746 2.60 -18.23 8.93
CA GLY A 746 3.45 -19.40 9.15
C GLY A 746 4.82 -19.24 8.50
N GLN A 747 4.85 -18.75 7.25
CA GLN A 747 6.07 -18.44 6.52
C GLN A 747 6.90 -17.37 7.21
N PHE A 748 6.24 -16.34 7.71
CA PHE A 748 6.88 -15.27 8.46
C PHE A 748 7.54 -15.75 9.75
N LYS A 749 6.89 -16.63 10.52
CA LYS A 749 7.48 -17.25 11.73
C LYS A 749 8.73 -18.05 11.39
N LEU A 750 8.67 -18.81 10.30
CA LEU A 750 9.78 -19.59 9.77
C LEU A 750 10.96 -18.70 9.32
N PHE A 751 10.69 -17.62 8.57
CA PHE A 751 11.72 -16.69 8.11
C PHE A 751 12.39 -15.89 9.24
N THR A 752 11.73 -15.76 10.39
CA THR A 752 12.22 -14.99 11.54
C THR A 752 12.79 -15.85 12.67
N ASN A 753 13.00 -17.16 12.46
CA ASN A 753 13.42 -18.10 13.51
C ASN A 753 12.56 -18.01 14.79
N GLY A 754 11.26 -17.75 14.65
CA GLY A 754 10.36 -17.67 15.81
C GLY A 754 10.37 -16.36 16.61
N LEU A 755 11.10 -15.31 16.18
CA LEU A 755 11.01 -13.98 16.82
C LEU A 755 9.63 -13.31 16.62
N GLY A 756 8.79 -13.84 15.73
CA GLY A 756 7.43 -13.36 15.43
C GLY A 756 6.29 -13.90 16.30
N THR A 757 6.55 -14.50 17.47
CA THR A 757 5.53 -15.17 18.32
C THR A 757 4.44 -14.25 18.91
N HIS A 758 4.52 -12.93 18.75
CA HIS A 758 3.58 -11.97 19.36
C HIS A 758 2.56 -11.34 18.38
N LEU A 759 2.53 -11.77 17.12
CA LEU A 759 1.61 -11.23 16.12
C LEU A 759 0.27 -11.99 16.11
N ASN A 760 -0.84 -11.28 16.27
CA ASN A 760 -2.20 -11.81 16.22
C ASN A 760 -2.87 -11.44 14.89
N LEU A 761 -3.79 -12.29 14.38
CA LEU A 761 -4.51 -12.08 13.10
C LEU A 761 -5.21 -10.72 13.03
N HIS A 762 -5.75 -10.22 14.15
CA HIS A 762 -6.37 -8.89 14.24
C HIS A 762 -5.43 -7.69 14.01
N THR A 763 -4.11 -7.91 13.99
CA THR A 763 -3.11 -6.86 13.73
C THR A 763 -2.81 -6.71 12.22
N PHE A 764 -3.24 -7.67 11.40
CA PHE A 764 -3.15 -7.69 9.94
C PHE A 764 -4.52 -7.42 9.32
#